data_AF-A0A0A1TU73-F1
#
_entry.id   AF-A0A0A1TU73-F1
#
_cell.length_a   1.000
_cell.length_b   1.000
_cell.length_c   1.000
_cell.angle_alpha   90.00
_cell.angle_beta   90.00
_cell.angle_gamma   90.00
#
_symmetry.space_group_name_H-M   'P 1'
#
loop_
_entity.id
_entity.type
_entity.pdbx_description
1 polymer ?
#
loop_
_entity_poly.entity_id
_entity_poly.type
_entity_poly.pdbx_seq_one_letter_code
_entity_poly.pdbx_strand_id
1 'polypeptide(L)'
;MQLLTNYFQATNEAMMKRAEAELKDFVKTEQAFTFALELLKNVSQLDERLVWFVTFVFEKRIRREWFEEDVSLVKSLLVSAMITLDQLKKGNLLSQIVEIYCGTILVNYETVSPVTEVVTLFKNTQNSHLFFTCLSTIFDIFENKVTKVKIRLRIKANTFIQFSNEGKNIMRVILNNYHTDFTGALNCFAKAFTTFQFYVFRTIDFTKMIQQASLMPELNEVVSDCCDKMISAHGTDFPLFNLLKMLEAMRLQIANSVNNDHFNVNFIVQLMTLVVNSDRQMNDLNFKASVNDGVTSVLKFNELHHSDVKMMRELHPVFPILARYVYTIGELDKIEVMCACILDSIFHFKNGRMEELDLTEDLLNKQTEYERLIDQSMLYIGGLIEYNENCKSICENYSKNAIELILNRKTIGIGAILDFSTANSVFLMSLAGKNLSPEGCTSFLKQVLEYGVCVQSIQDDECKTLVTSYAVLVENLCGMLRASTIEMRSSIASIIFSMGFKCVNVYIKKEILELGFDVVAMWKPESLTYKVVNDIFKQILGVVGQFPAQLQAEVYGMVLSFVLIENGREISQQEVDFGNQLLNFLILQIKEKCEKNDENGCITSILFMKDVISKCDSIRVGSSLLFNCVELLHVTYVKDNLMKMSKYLRNAYCQLFNETIKTLGNNLADGQLSGVVDSFFEVYGEHFDDVIKSGDKIECESLCVYIAMFSRFVQFSVRKYVNNFDGMPIELLQMSEKAFMFCMDKLGKLLSSDLYTTEVVIESYTILFDLTEMFAEKVMTDQELVMFGVNMIVKGIKNEDMSVVRLVVERVEQLNMKKRMFKWDYIRKASTRIVFTVLTTMIENHNNFEELAKLLFDFSKEQPNAKAIFEEVLYTINTEEGVPEKERNRIVLLFQNLTPKSFLRTLKNFVNDVAINRSLVNC
;
A
#
# COMPACT_ATOMS: atom_id res chain seq x y z
N MET A 1 -10.63 41.35 -18.88
CA MET A 1 -11.84 40.64 -19.35
C MET A 1 -11.53 39.58 -20.40
N GLN A 2 -10.97 39.93 -21.57
CA GLN A 2 -10.71 38.96 -22.64
C GLN A 2 -9.85 37.76 -22.21
N LEU A 3 -8.82 37.97 -21.37
CA LEU A 3 -8.01 36.90 -20.80
C LEU A 3 -8.80 35.91 -19.92
N LEU A 4 -9.76 36.41 -19.12
CA LEU A 4 -10.63 35.55 -18.30
C LEU A 4 -11.58 34.74 -19.18
N THR A 5 -12.15 35.37 -20.20
CA THR A 5 -12.98 34.67 -21.19
C THR A 5 -12.20 33.54 -21.85
N ASN A 6 -10.97 33.80 -22.28
CA ASN A 6 -10.09 32.79 -22.90
C ASN A 6 -9.77 31.63 -21.95
N TYR A 7 -9.59 31.89 -20.65
CA TYR A 7 -9.31 30.85 -19.64
C TYR A 7 -10.54 29.97 -19.38
N PHE A 8 -11.72 30.58 -19.14
CA PHE A 8 -12.95 29.84 -18.83
C PHE A 8 -13.62 29.20 -20.05
N GLN A 9 -13.31 29.64 -21.27
CA GLN A 9 -13.83 29.08 -22.53
C GLN A 9 -12.81 28.23 -23.30
N ALA A 10 -11.65 27.91 -22.69
CA ALA A 10 -10.64 27.07 -23.32
C ALA A 10 -11.22 25.66 -23.60
N THR A 11 -11.15 25.22 -24.85
CA THR A 11 -11.67 23.91 -25.28
C THR A 11 -10.64 22.79 -25.19
N ASN A 12 -9.37 23.12 -24.89
CA ASN A 12 -8.29 22.15 -24.69
C ASN A 12 -7.26 22.64 -23.67
N GLU A 13 -6.46 21.70 -23.15
CA GLU A 13 -5.48 21.93 -22.08
C GLU A 13 -4.38 22.92 -22.47
N ALA A 14 -3.96 22.96 -23.75
CA ALA A 14 -2.93 23.88 -24.22
C ALA A 14 -3.40 25.34 -24.22
N MET A 15 -4.64 25.60 -24.67
CA MET A 15 -5.26 26.93 -24.59
C MET A 15 -5.47 27.37 -23.15
N MET A 16 -5.89 26.45 -22.28
CA MET A 16 -6.06 26.73 -20.85
C MET A 16 -4.72 27.10 -20.20
N LYS A 17 -3.66 26.32 -20.43
CA LYS A 17 -2.30 26.60 -19.90
C LYS A 17 -1.73 27.92 -20.41
N ARG A 18 -1.97 28.26 -21.68
CA ARG A 18 -1.54 29.55 -22.24
C ARG A 18 -2.29 30.72 -21.61
N ALA A 19 -3.62 30.65 -21.53
CA ALA A 19 -4.42 31.69 -20.88
C ALA A 19 -4.09 31.80 -19.38
N GLU A 20 -3.78 30.69 -18.72
CA GLU A 20 -3.32 30.66 -17.33
C GLU A 20 -1.95 31.34 -17.15
N ALA A 21 -1.01 31.12 -18.08
CA ALA A 21 0.30 31.79 -18.06
C ALA A 21 0.15 33.31 -18.24
N GLU A 22 -0.63 33.75 -19.23
CA GLU A 22 -0.90 35.17 -19.48
C GLU A 22 -1.64 35.82 -18.29
N LEU A 23 -2.60 35.13 -17.68
CA LEU A 23 -3.26 35.57 -16.45
C LEU A 23 -2.28 35.64 -15.27
N LYS A 24 -1.41 34.63 -15.10
CA LYS A 24 -0.39 34.60 -14.04
C LYS A 24 0.58 35.76 -14.11
N ASP A 25 0.90 36.24 -15.30
CA ASP A 25 1.76 37.42 -15.47
C ASP A 25 0.98 38.72 -15.25
N PHE A 26 -0.24 38.81 -15.78
CA PHE A 26 -1.08 40.00 -15.58
C PHE A 26 -1.43 40.24 -14.11
N VAL A 27 -1.78 39.21 -13.32
CA VAL A 27 -2.15 39.37 -11.91
C VAL A 27 -1.02 39.86 -11.00
N LYS A 28 0.22 39.88 -11.49
CA LYS A 28 1.37 40.46 -10.77
C LYS A 28 1.45 41.98 -10.90
N THR A 29 0.69 42.59 -11.82
CA THR A 29 0.76 44.01 -12.13
C THR A 29 -0.08 44.87 -11.19
N GLU A 30 0.31 46.14 -11.02
CA GLU A 30 -0.46 47.14 -10.25
C GLU A 30 -1.83 47.43 -10.86
N GLN A 31 -1.92 47.32 -12.18
CA GLN A 31 -3.17 47.49 -12.93
C GLN A 31 -4.17 46.39 -12.59
N ALA A 32 -3.72 45.14 -12.46
CA ALA A 32 -4.58 44.03 -12.06
C ALA A 32 -5.10 44.20 -10.62
N PHE A 33 -4.27 44.73 -9.72
CA PHE A 33 -4.66 45.04 -8.35
C PHE A 33 -5.70 46.18 -8.28
N THR A 34 -5.45 47.27 -8.99
CA THR A 34 -6.39 48.40 -9.10
C THR A 34 -7.74 47.94 -9.68
N PHE A 35 -7.71 47.11 -10.72
CA PHE A 35 -8.92 46.54 -11.31
C PHE A 35 -9.66 45.61 -10.36
N ALA A 36 -8.95 44.79 -9.58
CA ALA A 36 -9.57 43.96 -8.54
C ALA A 36 -10.24 44.79 -7.43
N LEU A 37 -9.65 45.93 -7.04
CA LEU A 37 -10.26 46.87 -6.08
C LEU A 37 -11.53 47.52 -6.65
N GLU A 38 -11.54 47.87 -7.94
CA GLU A 38 -12.72 48.41 -8.61
C GLU A 38 -13.85 47.38 -8.72
N LEU A 39 -13.51 46.11 -8.97
CA LEU A 39 -14.45 44.99 -8.94
C LEU A 39 -15.06 44.79 -7.53
N LEU A 40 -14.25 44.91 -6.46
CA LEU A 40 -14.74 44.86 -5.08
C LEU A 40 -15.64 46.05 -4.71
N LYS A 41 -15.55 47.20 -5.39
CA LYS A 41 -16.49 48.31 -5.20
C LYS A 41 -17.86 48.03 -5.84
N ASN A 42 -17.90 47.13 -6.84
CA ASN A 42 -19.10 46.80 -7.62
C ASN A 42 -19.54 45.34 -7.43
N VAL A 43 -19.52 44.86 -6.19
CA VAL A 43 -19.71 43.43 -5.83
C VAL A 43 -21.03 42.83 -6.31
N SER A 44 -22.10 43.63 -6.39
CA SER A 44 -23.41 43.17 -6.86
C SER A 44 -23.39 42.67 -8.32
N GLN A 45 -22.42 43.14 -9.13
CA GLN A 45 -22.25 42.79 -10.53
C GLN A 45 -21.23 41.65 -10.75
N LEU A 46 -20.61 41.13 -9.68
CA LEU A 46 -19.63 40.06 -9.80
C LEU A 46 -20.30 38.72 -10.12
N ASP A 47 -19.81 38.07 -11.16
CA ASP A 47 -20.03 36.66 -11.46
C ASP A 47 -18.89 35.80 -10.86
N GLU A 48 -19.02 34.48 -10.93
CA GLU A 48 -18.03 33.56 -10.35
C GLU A 48 -16.62 33.75 -10.95
N ARG A 49 -16.53 34.16 -12.22
CA ARG A 49 -15.26 34.36 -12.94
C ARG A 49 -14.52 35.60 -12.43
N LEU A 50 -15.26 36.68 -12.17
CA LEU A 50 -14.72 37.91 -11.64
C LEU A 50 -14.30 37.77 -10.18
N VAL A 51 -15.06 37.02 -9.36
CA VAL A 51 -14.65 36.70 -7.99
C VAL A 51 -13.40 35.81 -7.98
N TRP A 52 -13.31 34.82 -8.88
CA TRP A 52 -12.09 34.02 -9.02
C TRP A 52 -10.89 34.90 -9.39
N PHE A 53 -11.05 35.85 -10.32
CA PHE A 53 -9.99 36.80 -10.67
C PHE A 53 -9.56 37.67 -9.48
N VAL A 54 -10.51 38.28 -8.77
CA VAL A 54 -10.24 39.07 -7.56
C VAL A 54 -9.47 38.21 -6.56
N THR A 55 -9.95 37.00 -6.30
CA THR A 55 -9.32 36.04 -5.40
C THR A 55 -7.88 35.71 -5.79
N PHE A 56 -7.65 35.45 -7.08
CA PHE A 56 -6.32 35.11 -7.59
C PHE A 56 -5.34 36.29 -7.50
N VAL A 57 -5.79 37.52 -7.77
CA VAL A 57 -4.99 38.74 -7.62
C VAL A 57 -4.61 38.96 -6.16
N PHE A 58 -5.57 38.90 -5.25
CA PHE A 58 -5.32 39.09 -3.81
C PHE A 58 -4.46 37.98 -3.21
N GLU A 59 -4.65 36.72 -3.60
CA GLU A 59 -3.78 35.60 -3.18
C GLU A 59 -2.32 35.86 -3.56
N LYS A 60 -2.07 36.31 -4.80
CA LYS A 60 -0.70 36.62 -5.27
C LYS A 60 -0.10 37.81 -4.55
N ARG A 61 -0.90 38.84 -4.27
CA ARG A 61 -0.46 40.05 -3.55
C ARG A 61 -0.13 39.75 -2.08
N ILE A 62 -0.96 38.96 -1.41
CA ILE A 62 -0.74 38.48 -0.03
C ILE A 62 0.57 37.69 0.09
N ARG A 63 1.01 36.98 -0.97
CA ARG A 63 2.23 36.16 -0.96
C ARG A 63 3.55 36.91 -1.27
N ARG A 64 3.50 38.10 -1.88
CA ARG A 64 4.66 38.72 -2.57
C ARG A 64 5.20 40.04 -1.98
N GLU A 65 4.67 40.49 -0.84
CA GLU A 65 4.91 41.78 -0.15
C GLU A 65 3.72 42.75 -0.28
N TRP A 66 3.30 43.27 0.87
CA TRP A 66 2.16 44.18 1.05
C TRP A 66 2.71 45.57 1.38
N PHE A 67 2.17 46.62 0.76
CA PHE A 67 2.44 48.00 1.17
C PHE A 67 1.47 48.38 2.31
N GLU A 68 1.99 48.86 3.44
CA GLU A 68 1.19 49.18 4.64
C GLU A 68 0.09 50.22 4.37
N GLU A 69 0.28 51.11 3.40
CA GLU A 69 -0.62 52.23 3.08
C GLU A 69 -1.97 51.78 2.45
N ASP A 70 -2.06 50.59 1.84
CA ASP A 70 -3.28 50.10 1.15
C ASP A 70 -4.19 49.20 2.01
N VAL A 71 -3.67 48.73 3.16
CA VAL A 71 -4.30 47.65 3.95
C VAL A 71 -5.66 48.06 4.51
N SER A 72 -5.78 49.28 5.04
CA SER A 72 -7.03 49.78 5.61
C SER A 72 -8.14 49.88 4.57
N LEU A 73 -7.79 50.34 3.36
CA LEU A 73 -8.74 50.46 2.25
C LEU A 73 -9.20 49.06 1.79
N VAL A 74 -8.27 48.14 1.59
CA VAL A 74 -8.56 46.74 1.22
C VAL A 74 -9.50 46.08 2.22
N LYS A 75 -9.19 46.18 3.53
CA LYS A 75 -10.04 45.63 4.60
C LYS A 75 -11.47 46.16 4.51
N SER A 76 -11.63 47.48 4.36
CA SER A 76 -12.96 48.10 4.27
C SER A 76 -13.77 47.60 3.06
N LEU A 77 -13.11 47.43 1.91
CA LEU A 77 -13.74 46.93 0.68
C LEU A 77 -14.13 45.45 0.79
N LEU A 78 -13.28 44.62 1.40
CA LEU A 78 -13.57 43.21 1.62
C LEU A 78 -14.73 43.01 2.60
N VAL A 79 -14.80 43.79 3.68
CA VAL A 79 -15.94 43.74 4.63
C VAL A 79 -17.25 44.13 3.93
N SER A 80 -17.24 45.21 3.15
CA SER A 80 -18.40 45.63 2.35
C SER A 80 -18.84 44.53 1.36
N ALA A 81 -17.87 43.88 0.70
CA ALA A 81 -18.12 42.78 -0.21
C ALA A 81 -18.72 41.55 0.49
N MET A 82 -18.21 41.18 1.66
CA MET A 82 -18.74 40.06 2.46
C MET A 82 -20.21 40.29 2.84
N ILE A 83 -20.53 41.48 3.37
CA ILE A 83 -21.90 41.83 3.77
C ILE A 83 -22.84 41.78 2.55
N THR A 84 -22.40 42.31 1.41
CA THR A 84 -23.20 42.33 0.17
C THR A 84 -23.42 40.91 -0.37
N LEU A 85 -22.39 40.06 -0.39
CA LEU A 85 -22.51 38.68 -0.89
C LEU A 85 -23.37 37.79 0.01
N ASP A 86 -23.30 38.01 1.31
CA ASP A 86 -24.15 37.35 2.29
C ASP A 86 -25.63 37.71 2.10
N GLN A 87 -25.96 39.00 1.96
CA GLN A 87 -27.32 39.45 1.66
C GLN A 87 -27.87 38.88 0.35
N LEU A 88 -27.00 38.66 -0.64
CA LEU A 88 -27.34 38.04 -1.92
C LEU A 88 -27.36 36.49 -1.87
N LYS A 89 -27.08 35.88 -0.72
CA LYS A 89 -27.00 34.41 -0.50
C LYS A 89 -26.03 33.68 -1.45
N LYS A 90 -24.94 34.34 -1.87
CA LYS A 90 -23.92 33.75 -2.74
C LYS A 90 -22.83 33.02 -1.95
N GLY A 91 -23.19 31.95 -1.24
CA GLY A 91 -22.34 31.26 -0.26
C GLY A 91 -20.95 30.82 -0.79
N ASN A 92 -20.87 30.32 -2.03
CA ASN A 92 -19.60 29.92 -2.63
C ASN A 92 -18.63 31.10 -2.80
N LEU A 93 -19.14 32.24 -3.27
CA LEU A 93 -18.34 33.45 -3.49
C LEU A 93 -17.97 34.12 -2.16
N LEU A 94 -18.91 34.12 -1.21
CA LEU A 94 -18.66 34.60 0.15
C LEU A 94 -17.47 33.89 0.79
N SER A 95 -17.39 32.56 0.68
CA SER A 95 -16.28 31.78 1.27
C SER A 95 -14.91 32.21 0.75
N GLN A 96 -14.77 32.53 -0.54
CA GLN A 96 -13.50 32.97 -1.13
C GLN A 96 -13.09 34.38 -0.64
N ILE A 97 -14.05 35.30 -0.56
CA ILE A 97 -13.79 36.66 -0.04
C ILE A 97 -13.46 36.62 1.46
N VAL A 98 -14.14 35.77 2.24
CA VAL A 98 -13.82 35.55 3.67
C VAL A 98 -12.39 35.03 3.82
N GLU A 99 -11.95 34.08 2.99
CA GLU A 99 -10.57 33.57 3.00
C GLU A 99 -9.54 34.68 2.71
N ILE A 100 -9.79 35.54 1.71
CA ILE A 100 -8.91 36.70 1.41
C ILE A 100 -8.86 37.67 2.58
N TYR A 101 -10.01 37.98 3.18
CA TYR A 101 -10.10 38.88 4.33
C TYR A 101 -9.34 38.33 5.54
N CYS A 102 -9.53 37.04 5.85
CA CYS A 102 -8.81 36.38 6.94
C CYS A 102 -7.29 36.34 6.65
N GLY A 103 -6.88 36.09 5.40
CA GLY A 103 -5.48 36.16 5.00
C GLY A 103 -4.89 37.56 5.17
N THR A 104 -5.63 38.59 4.76
CA THR A 104 -5.33 40.03 4.85
C THR A 104 -5.08 40.47 6.30
N ILE A 105 -5.95 40.09 7.25
CA ILE A 105 -5.78 40.44 8.67
C ILE A 105 -4.65 39.65 9.34
N LEU A 106 -4.39 38.41 8.91
CA LEU A 106 -3.29 37.58 9.44
C LEU A 106 -1.91 38.06 9.00
N VAL A 107 -1.78 38.66 7.82
CA VAL A 107 -0.52 39.32 7.39
C VAL A 107 -0.21 40.55 8.26
N ASN A 108 -1.24 41.26 8.76
CA ASN A 108 -1.08 42.45 9.61
C ASN A 108 -1.23 42.16 11.12
N TYR A 109 -0.97 40.91 11.53
CA TYR A 109 -1.14 40.47 12.93
C TYR A 109 -0.27 41.23 13.94
N GLU A 110 0.84 41.82 13.50
CA GLU A 110 1.77 42.55 14.37
C GLU A 110 1.16 43.83 14.98
N THR A 111 0.06 44.36 14.41
CA THR A 111 -0.58 45.61 14.86
C THR A 111 -1.90 45.40 15.61
N VAL A 112 -2.74 44.44 15.19
CA VAL A 112 -4.06 44.19 15.78
C VAL A 112 -4.38 42.69 15.76
N SER A 113 -4.92 42.16 16.86
CA SER A 113 -5.43 40.78 16.92
C SER A 113 -6.60 40.59 15.91
N PRO A 114 -6.53 39.63 14.96
CA PRO A 114 -7.56 39.28 13.97
C PRO A 114 -8.85 38.88 14.64
N VAL A 115 -8.78 38.23 15.80
CA VAL A 115 -9.98 37.88 16.55
C VAL A 115 -10.60 39.13 17.15
N THR A 116 -9.80 40.03 17.72
CA THR A 116 -10.32 41.31 18.19
C THR A 116 -10.96 42.10 17.05
N GLU A 117 -10.33 42.12 15.89
CA GLU A 117 -10.83 42.79 14.68
C GLU A 117 -12.17 42.19 14.20
N VAL A 118 -12.25 40.86 14.03
CA VAL A 118 -13.49 40.15 13.65
C VAL A 118 -14.60 40.35 14.69
N VAL A 119 -14.26 40.32 15.98
CA VAL A 119 -15.20 40.59 17.07
C VAL A 119 -15.73 42.03 16.99
N THR A 120 -14.85 43.02 16.82
CA THR A 120 -15.30 44.42 16.74
C THR A 120 -16.22 44.69 15.55
N LEU A 121 -16.02 43.99 14.44
CA LEU A 121 -16.78 44.22 13.21
C LEU A 121 -18.14 43.52 13.20
N PHE A 122 -18.23 42.29 13.73
CA PHE A 122 -19.42 41.46 13.51
C PHE A 122 -20.23 41.16 14.78
N LYS A 123 -19.67 41.37 16.00
CA LYS A 123 -20.32 41.00 17.28
C LYS A 123 -21.70 41.63 17.52
N ASN A 124 -21.95 42.83 17.02
CA ASN A 124 -23.20 43.59 17.28
C ASN A 124 -24.09 43.72 16.04
N THR A 125 -23.89 42.90 15.01
CA THR A 125 -24.61 43.00 13.73
C THR A 125 -25.58 41.83 13.54
N GLN A 126 -26.56 41.97 12.64
CA GLN A 126 -27.42 40.85 12.18
C GLN A 126 -26.63 39.73 11.46
N ASN A 127 -25.30 39.84 11.35
CA ASN A 127 -24.42 38.96 10.58
C ASN A 127 -23.60 38.02 11.48
N SER A 128 -24.20 37.43 12.52
CA SER A 128 -23.52 36.50 13.45
C SER A 128 -22.89 35.28 12.75
N HIS A 129 -23.46 34.82 11.64
CA HIS A 129 -22.87 33.74 10.85
C HIS A 129 -21.54 34.15 10.18
N LEU A 130 -21.37 35.41 9.74
CA LEU A 130 -20.09 35.92 9.20
C LEU A 130 -19.00 35.91 10.27
N PHE A 131 -19.38 36.24 11.51
CA PHE A 131 -18.48 36.18 12.66
C PHE A 131 -17.89 34.76 12.84
N PHE A 132 -18.74 33.72 12.89
CA PHE A 132 -18.28 32.34 13.03
C PHE A 132 -17.58 31.81 11.77
N THR A 133 -17.99 32.26 10.58
CA THR A 133 -17.33 31.87 9.32
C THR A 133 -15.90 32.40 9.28
N CYS A 134 -15.68 33.69 9.58
CA CYS A 134 -14.34 34.28 9.66
C CYS A 134 -13.46 33.58 10.68
N LEU A 135 -13.97 33.33 11.89
CA LEU A 135 -13.20 32.62 12.92
C LEU A 135 -12.82 31.20 12.49
N SER A 136 -13.77 30.46 11.91
CA SER A 136 -13.53 29.11 11.37
C SER A 136 -12.44 29.13 10.29
N THR A 137 -12.46 30.11 9.40
CA THR A 137 -11.47 30.26 8.33
C THR A 137 -10.10 30.64 8.85
N ILE A 138 -10.01 31.47 9.91
CA ILE A 138 -8.74 31.78 10.58
C ILE A 138 -8.12 30.49 11.14
N PHE A 139 -8.90 29.62 11.78
CA PHE A 139 -8.41 28.33 12.27
C PHE A 139 -7.89 27.43 11.14
N ASP A 140 -8.63 27.33 10.02
CA ASP A 140 -8.19 26.53 8.86
C ASP A 140 -6.84 27.01 8.28
N ILE A 141 -6.64 28.34 8.21
CA ILE A 141 -5.40 28.94 7.70
C ILE A 141 -4.22 28.60 8.64
N PHE A 142 -4.41 28.63 9.96
CA PHE A 142 -3.36 28.27 10.92
C PHE A 142 -3.00 26.77 10.91
N GLU A 143 -3.97 25.90 10.66
CA GLU A 143 -3.74 24.45 10.54
C GLU A 143 -3.10 24.04 9.20
N ASN A 144 -2.90 24.99 8.29
CA ASN A 144 -2.30 24.77 6.97
C ASN A 144 -3.08 23.73 6.14
N LYS A 145 -4.39 23.59 6.42
CA LYS A 145 -5.32 22.77 5.63
C LYS A 145 -5.53 23.44 4.26
N VAL A 146 -5.79 22.65 3.22
CA VAL A 146 -6.03 23.17 1.86
C VAL A 146 -7.33 23.98 1.87
N THR A 147 -7.21 25.30 2.02
CA THR A 147 -8.28 26.28 1.81
C THR A 147 -8.55 26.43 0.30
N LYS A 148 -9.75 26.87 -0.10
CA LYS A 148 -10.14 26.95 -1.53
C LYS A 148 -9.23 27.91 -2.30
N VAL A 149 -8.80 28.96 -1.64
CA VAL A 149 -7.72 29.86 -2.03
C VAL A 149 -6.44 29.29 -1.44
N LYS A 150 -5.39 29.02 -2.23
CA LYS A 150 -4.16 28.37 -1.75
C LYS A 150 -3.32 29.33 -0.89
N ILE A 151 -3.88 30.03 0.09
CA ILE A 151 -3.15 31.01 0.89
C ILE A 151 -2.19 30.26 1.86
N ARG A 152 -1.03 29.84 1.36
CA ARG A 152 0.12 29.46 2.18
C ARG A 152 0.73 30.75 2.72
N LEU A 153 0.15 31.31 3.78
CA LEU A 153 0.80 32.38 4.51
C LEU A 153 2.09 31.84 5.13
N ARG A 154 3.21 32.53 4.91
CA ARG A 154 4.42 32.34 5.73
C ARG A 154 4.16 32.96 7.11
N ILE A 155 3.32 32.31 7.91
CA ILE A 155 3.03 32.75 9.28
C ILE A 155 4.31 32.61 10.09
N LYS A 156 4.85 33.72 10.60
CA LYS A 156 6.02 33.69 11.50
C LYS A 156 5.65 32.85 12.73
N ALA A 157 6.57 32.02 13.23
CA ALA A 157 6.31 31.16 14.40
C ALA A 157 5.79 31.96 15.63
N ASN A 158 6.22 33.21 15.79
CA ASN A 158 5.78 34.10 16.86
C ASN A 158 4.29 34.48 16.75
N THR A 159 3.75 34.64 15.54
CA THR A 159 2.33 34.95 15.28
C THR A 159 1.43 33.82 15.77
N PHE A 160 1.81 32.56 15.53
CA PHE A 160 1.07 31.39 16.01
C PHE A 160 1.10 31.29 17.55
N ILE A 161 2.25 31.54 18.18
CA ILE A 161 2.39 31.51 19.65
C ILE A 161 1.49 32.56 20.29
N GLN A 162 1.47 33.78 19.76
CA GLN A 162 0.64 34.85 20.28
C GLN A 162 -0.87 34.56 20.06
N PHE A 163 -1.26 34.01 18.91
CA PHE A 163 -2.63 33.54 18.68
C PHE A 163 -3.05 32.44 19.65
N SER A 164 -2.16 31.48 19.92
CA SER A 164 -2.37 30.42 20.91
C SER A 164 -2.56 30.96 22.33
N ASN A 165 -1.79 31.99 22.72
CA ASN A 165 -1.91 32.66 24.01
C ASN A 165 -3.24 33.42 24.17
N GLU A 166 -3.84 33.88 23.06
CA GLU A 166 -5.17 34.51 23.05
C GLU A 166 -6.32 33.48 23.15
N GLY A 167 -6.03 32.18 22.99
CA GLY A 167 -7.02 31.10 22.88
C GLY A 167 -8.13 31.16 23.94
N LYS A 168 -7.81 31.42 25.22
CA LYS A 168 -8.81 31.52 26.30
C LYS A 168 -9.84 32.65 26.08
N ASN A 169 -9.37 33.79 25.56
CA ASN A 169 -10.26 34.91 25.26
C ASN A 169 -11.11 34.61 24.03
N ILE A 170 -10.51 33.99 23.01
CA ILE A 170 -11.21 33.57 21.78
C ILE A 170 -12.36 32.61 22.13
N MET A 171 -12.09 31.59 22.96
CA MET A 171 -13.13 30.66 23.37
C MET A 171 -14.22 31.30 24.21
N ARG A 172 -13.88 32.23 25.11
CA ARG A 172 -14.87 33.00 25.88
C ARG A 172 -15.78 33.83 24.97
N VAL A 173 -15.24 34.40 23.90
CA VAL A 173 -16.03 35.12 22.91
C VAL A 173 -16.99 34.19 22.18
N ILE A 174 -16.55 33.00 21.73
CA ILE A 174 -17.43 32.01 21.09
C ILE A 174 -18.57 31.61 22.05
N LEU A 175 -18.25 31.28 23.30
CA LEU A 175 -19.22 30.91 24.34
C LEU A 175 -20.20 32.03 24.70
N ASN A 176 -19.82 33.30 24.57
CA ASN A 176 -20.74 34.40 24.86
C ASN A 176 -21.70 34.68 23.70
N ASN A 177 -21.42 34.16 22.50
CA ASN A 177 -22.19 34.45 21.28
C ASN A 177 -22.85 33.21 20.64
N TYR A 178 -22.64 32.00 21.18
CA TYR A 178 -23.14 30.76 20.56
C TYR A 178 -24.66 30.72 20.34
N HIS A 179 -25.44 31.43 21.16
CA HIS A 179 -26.89 31.55 21.01
C HIS A 179 -27.32 32.25 19.71
N THR A 180 -26.44 33.02 19.08
CA THR A 180 -26.74 33.81 17.87
C THR A 180 -26.60 33.02 16.57
N ASP A 181 -25.83 31.93 16.59
CA ASP A 181 -25.69 30.94 15.52
C ASP A 181 -25.03 29.68 16.12
N PHE A 182 -25.87 28.74 16.54
CA PHE A 182 -25.46 27.56 17.29
C PHE A 182 -24.62 26.61 16.44
N THR A 183 -24.99 26.42 15.17
CA THR A 183 -24.25 25.58 14.22
C THR A 183 -22.89 26.18 13.87
N GLY A 184 -22.84 27.49 13.62
CA GLY A 184 -21.59 28.22 13.41
C GLY A 184 -20.64 28.14 14.61
N ALA A 185 -21.19 28.25 15.82
CA ALA A 185 -20.42 28.10 17.06
C ALA A 185 -19.84 26.68 17.23
N LEU A 186 -20.63 25.63 17.00
CA LEU A 186 -20.15 24.23 17.06
C LEU A 186 -19.01 23.99 16.06
N ASN A 187 -19.13 24.47 14.82
CA ASN A 187 -18.07 24.35 13.82
C ASN A 187 -16.78 25.09 14.23
N CYS A 188 -16.92 26.27 14.85
CA CYS A 188 -15.80 27.00 15.42
C CYS A 188 -15.13 26.24 16.57
N PHE A 189 -15.89 25.64 17.47
CA PHE A 189 -15.34 24.81 18.55
C PHE A 189 -14.57 23.61 17.99
N ALA A 190 -15.18 22.91 17.04
CA ALA A 190 -14.59 21.74 16.38
C ALA A 190 -13.20 22.04 15.80
N LYS A 191 -13.03 23.20 15.14
CA LYS A 191 -11.74 23.68 14.62
C LYS A 191 -10.80 24.24 15.69
N ALA A 192 -11.35 24.92 16.70
CA ALA A 192 -10.56 25.44 17.81
C ALA A 192 -9.88 24.31 18.59
N PHE A 193 -10.55 23.17 18.79
CA PHE A 193 -9.96 21.99 19.46
C PHE A 193 -8.71 21.48 18.73
N THR A 194 -8.72 21.47 17.40
CA THR A 194 -7.56 21.04 16.60
C THR A 194 -6.46 22.11 16.52
N THR A 195 -6.79 23.39 16.73
CA THR A 195 -5.83 24.52 16.65
C THR A 195 -5.15 24.84 17.99
N PHE A 196 -5.86 24.78 19.12
CA PHE A 196 -5.35 25.22 20.43
C PHE A 196 -4.88 24.08 21.34
N GLN A 197 -3.97 24.40 22.26
CA GLN A 197 -3.55 23.46 23.31
C GLN A 197 -4.65 23.26 24.35
N PHE A 198 -4.72 22.04 24.91
CA PHE A 198 -5.74 21.59 25.85
C PHE A 198 -6.00 22.52 27.05
N TYR A 199 -4.98 23.19 27.58
CA TYR A 199 -5.12 24.05 28.77
C TYR A 199 -6.07 25.26 28.57
N VAL A 200 -6.36 25.61 27.32
CA VAL A 200 -7.34 26.64 26.94
C VAL A 200 -8.77 26.20 27.31
N PHE A 201 -9.06 24.90 27.22
CA PHE A 201 -10.41 24.34 27.38
C PHE A 201 -10.73 23.86 28.80
N ARG A 202 -9.73 23.74 29.69
CA ARG A 202 -9.89 23.24 31.07
C ARG A 202 -10.93 23.96 31.91
N THR A 203 -11.22 25.23 31.61
CA THR A 203 -12.12 26.09 32.39
C THR A 203 -13.44 26.38 31.67
N ILE A 204 -13.74 25.66 30.58
CA ILE A 204 -14.93 25.86 29.77
C ILE A 204 -15.90 24.71 30.02
N ASP A 205 -17.13 25.07 30.43
CA ASP A 205 -18.23 24.12 30.61
C ASP A 205 -19.02 23.99 29.30
N PHE A 206 -18.88 22.85 28.63
CA PHE A 206 -19.61 22.51 27.42
C PHE A 206 -20.98 21.84 27.67
N THR A 207 -21.32 21.56 28.93
CA THR A 207 -22.46 20.70 29.30
C THR A 207 -23.79 21.25 28.78
N LYS A 208 -24.04 22.56 28.92
CA LYS A 208 -25.28 23.19 28.45
C LYS A 208 -25.43 23.14 26.93
N MET A 209 -24.32 23.28 26.21
CA MET A 209 -24.30 23.23 24.75
C MET A 209 -24.60 21.82 24.25
N ILE A 210 -23.95 20.80 24.82
CA ILE A 210 -24.18 19.39 24.46
C ILE A 210 -25.61 18.94 24.82
N GLN A 211 -26.13 19.36 25.98
CA GLN A 211 -27.51 19.09 26.36
C GLN A 211 -28.52 19.72 25.39
N GLN A 212 -28.33 20.99 25.01
CA GLN A 212 -29.20 21.64 24.02
C GLN A 212 -29.15 20.95 22.67
N ALA A 213 -27.97 20.50 22.25
CA ALA A 213 -27.79 19.85 20.97
C ALA A 213 -28.40 18.43 20.92
N SER A 214 -28.36 17.68 22.04
CA SER A 214 -29.01 16.37 22.20
C SER A 214 -30.54 16.39 22.06
N LEU A 215 -31.15 17.57 22.11
CA LEU A 215 -32.59 17.78 21.93
C LEU A 215 -32.97 18.16 20.49
N MET A 216 -32.00 18.31 19.58
CA MET A 216 -32.18 18.77 18.21
C MET A 216 -31.60 17.74 17.21
N PRO A 217 -32.42 16.82 16.66
CA PRO A 217 -31.96 15.75 15.79
C PRO A 217 -31.18 16.22 14.55
N GLU A 218 -31.55 17.38 14.00
CA GLU A 218 -30.91 18.02 12.84
C GLU A 218 -29.45 18.44 13.09
N LEU A 219 -29.05 18.55 14.36
CA LEU A 219 -27.70 18.95 14.77
C LEU A 219 -26.82 17.76 15.16
N ASN A 220 -27.35 16.53 15.18
CA ASN A 220 -26.63 15.34 15.64
C ASN A 220 -25.31 15.12 14.90
N GLU A 221 -25.25 15.38 13.60
CA GLU A 221 -24.03 15.22 12.79
C GLU A 221 -22.96 16.27 13.16
N VAL A 222 -23.36 17.54 13.33
CA VAL A 222 -22.46 18.64 13.68
C VAL A 222 -21.93 18.49 15.11
N VAL A 223 -22.77 18.01 16.02
CA VAL A 223 -22.39 17.69 17.40
C VAL A 223 -21.42 16.53 17.43
N SER A 224 -21.69 15.49 16.64
CA SER A 224 -20.79 14.35 16.49
C SER A 224 -19.42 14.80 15.99
N ASP A 225 -19.33 15.54 14.87
CA ASP A 225 -18.04 16.02 14.33
C ASP A 225 -17.28 16.92 15.32
N CYS A 226 -18.00 17.76 16.08
CA CYS A 226 -17.41 18.59 17.13
C CYS A 226 -16.84 17.75 18.28
N CYS A 227 -17.60 16.76 18.76
CA CYS A 227 -17.15 15.84 19.80
C CYS A 227 -15.97 14.99 19.32
N ASP A 228 -16.03 14.48 18.09
CA ASP A 228 -14.99 13.67 17.46
C ASP A 228 -13.66 14.45 17.37
N LYS A 229 -13.71 15.70 16.90
CA LYS A 229 -12.51 16.57 16.85
C LYS A 229 -11.98 16.91 18.24
N MET A 230 -12.86 17.16 19.21
CA MET A 230 -12.48 17.36 20.61
C MET A 230 -11.77 16.14 21.20
N ILE A 231 -12.34 14.95 20.97
CA ILE A 231 -11.82 13.66 21.42
C ILE A 231 -10.45 13.39 20.77
N SER A 232 -10.35 13.57 19.44
CA SER A 232 -9.11 13.34 18.70
C SER A 232 -7.96 14.29 19.10
N ALA A 233 -8.28 15.55 19.42
CA ALA A 233 -7.28 16.56 19.75
C ALA A 233 -6.73 16.45 21.19
N HIS A 234 -7.51 15.88 22.12
CA HIS A 234 -7.21 15.99 23.55
C HIS A 234 -7.20 14.66 24.31
N GLY A 235 -7.76 13.58 23.73
CA GLY A 235 -7.62 12.21 24.22
C GLY A 235 -7.69 12.05 25.75
N THR A 236 -6.59 11.57 26.33
CA THR A 236 -6.46 11.22 27.76
C THR A 236 -6.32 12.40 28.71
N ASP A 237 -6.12 13.62 28.22
CA ASP A 237 -5.99 14.81 29.05
C ASP A 237 -7.35 15.43 29.42
N PHE A 238 -8.46 14.96 28.83
CA PHE A 238 -9.80 15.53 29.01
C PHE A 238 -10.33 15.40 30.45
N PRO A 239 -10.99 16.43 31.03
CA PRO A 239 -11.41 16.39 32.44
C PRO A 239 -12.54 15.38 32.66
N LEU A 240 -12.39 14.50 33.67
CA LEU A 240 -13.34 13.45 34.06
C LEU A 240 -14.79 13.95 34.17
N PHE A 241 -15.00 15.15 34.72
CA PHE A 241 -16.33 15.75 34.88
C PHE A 241 -17.03 15.99 33.54
N ASN A 242 -16.31 16.53 32.54
CA ASN A 242 -16.87 16.77 31.22
C ASN A 242 -17.10 15.45 30.47
N LEU A 243 -16.23 14.44 30.68
CA LEU A 243 -16.40 13.10 30.11
C LEU A 243 -17.64 12.38 30.66
N LEU A 244 -17.84 12.40 31.99
CA LEU A 244 -19.02 11.84 32.65
C LEU A 244 -20.32 12.48 32.17
N LYS A 245 -20.32 13.80 31.92
CA LYS A 245 -21.48 14.51 31.40
C LYS A 245 -21.76 14.23 29.92
N MET A 246 -20.72 14.00 29.12
CA MET A 246 -20.88 13.50 27.74
C MET A 246 -21.46 12.09 27.73
N LEU A 247 -20.96 11.19 28.60
CA LEU A 247 -21.50 9.84 28.78
C LEU A 247 -22.99 9.84 29.19
N GLU A 248 -23.38 10.74 30.10
CA GLU A 248 -24.77 10.88 30.55
C GLU A 248 -25.69 11.43 29.43
N ALA A 249 -25.21 12.39 28.64
CA ALA A 249 -25.94 12.90 27.47
C ALA A 249 -26.08 11.82 26.38
N MET A 250 -25.05 10.98 26.19
CA MET A 250 -25.08 9.84 25.28
C MET A 250 -26.04 8.76 25.71
N ARG A 251 -26.13 8.46 27.01
CA ARG A 251 -27.15 7.53 27.52
C ARG A 251 -28.56 7.97 27.11
N LEU A 252 -28.86 9.25 27.25
CA LEU A 252 -30.14 9.83 26.85
C LEU A 252 -30.34 9.75 25.33
N GLN A 253 -29.30 10.03 24.54
CA GLN A 253 -29.37 9.95 23.08
C GLN A 253 -29.55 8.51 22.59
N ILE A 254 -28.81 7.53 23.14
CA ILE A 254 -28.96 6.11 22.78
C ILE A 254 -30.36 5.62 23.14
N ALA A 255 -30.85 5.92 24.36
CA ALA A 255 -32.20 5.55 24.77
C ALA A 255 -33.30 6.19 23.88
N ASN A 256 -33.07 7.41 23.38
CA ASN A 256 -33.99 8.09 22.47
C ASN A 256 -33.89 7.59 21.01
N SER A 257 -32.70 7.17 20.57
CA SER A 257 -32.43 6.67 19.22
C SER A 257 -32.83 5.21 19.02
N VAL A 258 -32.85 4.38 20.08
CA VAL A 258 -33.45 3.03 20.06
C VAL A 258 -34.91 3.04 19.55
N ASN A 259 -35.57 4.20 19.61
CA ASN A 259 -36.94 4.39 19.14
C ASN A 259 -37.10 5.11 17.79
N ASN A 260 -36.02 5.61 17.14
CA ASN A 260 -36.12 6.60 16.04
C ASN A 260 -35.21 6.40 14.81
N ASP A 261 -34.63 5.21 14.56
CA ASP A 261 -33.82 4.82 13.37
C ASP A 261 -32.60 5.71 13.01
N HIS A 262 -32.36 6.80 13.73
CA HIS A 262 -31.23 7.72 13.53
C HIS A 262 -30.21 7.53 14.64
N PHE A 263 -29.24 6.65 14.38
CA PHE A 263 -28.17 6.30 15.31
C PHE A 263 -26.80 6.52 14.66
N ASN A 264 -25.93 7.31 15.28
CA ASN A 264 -24.57 7.56 14.78
C ASN A 264 -23.57 6.67 15.53
N VAL A 265 -23.16 5.57 14.90
CA VAL A 265 -22.30 4.58 15.53
C VAL A 265 -20.84 5.03 15.66
N ASN A 266 -20.36 5.90 14.76
CA ASN A 266 -19.00 6.47 14.81
C ASN A 266 -18.75 7.24 16.12
N PHE A 267 -19.76 7.96 16.59
CA PHE A 267 -19.71 8.70 17.85
C PHE A 267 -19.54 7.76 19.07
N ILE A 268 -20.22 6.61 19.07
CA ILE A 268 -20.09 5.60 20.14
C ILE A 268 -18.71 4.94 20.09
N VAL A 269 -18.22 4.58 18.90
CA VAL A 269 -16.87 4.00 18.73
C VAL A 269 -15.81 4.94 19.31
N GLN A 270 -15.84 6.24 18.96
CA GLN A 270 -14.84 7.20 19.41
C GLN A 270 -14.93 7.49 20.91
N LEU A 271 -16.15 7.59 21.44
CA LEU A 271 -16.31 7.79 22.88
C LEU A 271 -15.90 6.55 23.69
N MET A 272 -16.31 5.35 23.27
CA MET A 272 -15.92 4.10 23.95
C MET A 272 -14.42 3.87 23.86
N THR A 273 -13.79 4.25 22.73
CA THR A 273 -12.33 4.27 22.60
C THR A 273 -11.68 5.21 23.63
N LEU A 274 -12.25 6.40 23.84
CA LEU A 274 -11.75 7.34 24.84
C LEU A 274 -11.98 6.86 26.28
N VAL A 275 -13.13 6.24 26.57
CA VAL A 275 -13.43 5.58 27.86
C VAL A 275 -12.40 4.49 28.16
N VAL A 276 -12.13 3.61 27.20
CA VAL A 276 -11.17 2.50 27.32
C VAL A 276 -9.72 3.00 27.48
N ASN A 277 -9.36 4.11 26.84
CA ASN A 277 -8.01 4.69 26.94
C ASN A 277 -7.82 5.61 28.16
N SER A 278 -8.86 5.85 28.94
CA SER A 278 -8.79 6.65 30.17
C SER A 278 -8.33 5.83 31.39
N ASP A 279 -7.13 5.22 31.29
CA ASP A 279 -6.56 4.32 32.32
C ASP A 279 -6.55 4.92 33.74
N ARG A 280 -6.44 6.25 33.87
CA ARG A 280 -6.41 6.97 35.16
C ARG A 280 -7.78 7.04 35.86
N GLN A 281 -8.88 6.75 35.17
CA GLN A 281 -10.25 7.02 35.63
C GLN A 281 -11.08 5.76 35.88
N MET A 282 -10.58 4.58 35.48
CA MET A 282 -11.26 3.29 35.63
C MET A 282 -11.55 2.87 37.09
N ASN A 283 -11.01 3.56 38.11
CA ASN A 283 -11.29 3.26 39.53
C ASN A 283 -12.49 4.04 40.12
N ASP A 284 -13.09 4.98 39.38
CA ASP A 284 -14.27 5.72 39.83
C ASP A 284 -15.55 4.87 39.68
N LEU A 285 -16.29 4.68 40.78
CA LEU A 285 -17.51 3.86 40.83
C LEU A 285 -18.66 4.41 39.95
N ASN A 286 -18.80 5.74 39.86
CA ASN A 286 -19.85 6.36 39.04
C ASN A 286 -19.51 6.25 37.55
N PHE A 287 -18.22 6.32 37.22
CA PHE A 287 -17.72 6.06 35.88
C PHE A 287 -17.97 4.59 35.49
N LYS A 288 -17.63 3.63 36.37
CA LYS A 288 -17.87 2.20 36.11
C LYS A 288 -19.34 1.88 35.85
N ALA A 289 -20.24 2.39 36.68
CA ALA A 289 -21.69 2.19 36.52
C ALA A 289 -22.20 2.74 35.18
N SER A 290 -21.78 3.96 34.82
CA SER A 290 -22.22 4.61 33.57
C SER A 290 -21.74 3.86 32.32
N VAL A 291 -20.52 3.32 32.33
CA VAL A 291 -19.99 2.52 31.22
C VAL A 291 -20.68 1.16 31.14
N ASN A 292 -20.95 0.52 32.27
CA ASN A 292 -21.67 -0.76 32.31
C ASN A 292 -23.10 -0.64 31.74
N ASP A 293 -23.83 0.42 32.07
CA ASP A 293 -25.15 0.71 31.50
C ASP A 293 -25.07 0.97 29.98
N GLY A 294 -23.99 1.62 29.53
CA GLY A 294 -23.68 1.82 28.11
C GLY A 294 -23.47 0.50 27.36
N VAL A 295 -22.69 -0.42 27.93
CA VAL A 295 -22.47 -1.77 27.38
C VAL A 295 -23.80 -2.53 27.24
N THR A 296 -24.64 -2.53 28.28
CA THR A 296 -25.95 -3.21 28.24
C THR A 296 -26.88 -2.60 27.18
N SER A 297 -26.83 -1.27 26.99
CA SER A 297 -27.63 -0.59 25.97
C SER A 297 -27.21 -0.98 24.54
N VAL A 298 -25.90 -1.10 24.29
CA VAL A 298 -25.35 -1.56 23.00
C VAL A 298 -25.74 -3.02 22.71
N LEU A 299 -25.66 -3.90 23.71
CA LEU A 299 -26.07 -5.30 23.56
C LEU A 299 -27.57 -5.43 23.23
N LYS A 300 -28.42 -4.70 23.96
CA LYS A 300 -29.87 -4.68 23.69
C LYS A 300 -30.22 -4.11 22.31
N PHE A 301 -29.45 -3.12 21.85
CA PHE A 301 -29.60 -2.56 20.51
C PHE A 301 -29.26 -3.60 19.43
N ASN A 302 -28.20 -4.41 19.63
CA ASN A 302 -27.86 -5.52 18.74
C ASN A 302 -29.00 -6.54 18.63
N GLU A 303 -29.57 -6.96 19.77
CA GLU A 303 -30.68 -7.92 19.81
C GLU A 303 -31.91 -7.42 19.02
N LEU A 304 -32.22 -6.12 19.08
CA LEU A 304 -33.37 -5.54 18.38
C LEU A 304 -33.16 -5.42 16.86
N HIS A 305 -31.92 -5.27 16.40
CA HIS A 305 -31.58 -4.98 15.01
C HIS A 305 -30.72 -6.05 14.33
N HIS A 306 -30.61 -7.27 14.89
CA HIS A 306 -29.77 -8.38 14.40
C HIS A 306 -30.00 -8.79 12.94
N SER A 307 -31.13 -8.39 12.33
CA SER A 307 -31.44 -8.63 10.92
C SER A 307 -31.01 -7.51 9.96
N ASP A 308 -30.53 -6.36 10.47
CA ASP A 308 -30.07 -5.23 9.65
C ASP A 308 -28.54 -5.27 9.46
N VAL A 309 -28.11 -5.81 8.32
CA VAL A 309 -26.69 -5.98 7.96
C VAL A 309 -25.91 -4.66 8.00
N LYS A 310 -26.52 -3.53 7.61
CA LYS A 310 -25.85 -2.23 7.61
C LYS A 310 -25.59 -1.77 9.03
N MET A 311 -26.57 -1.94 9.91
CA MET A 311 -26.45 -1.63 11.33
C MET A 311 -25.39 -2.50 12.03
N MET A 312 -25.38 -3.81 11.74
CA MET A 312 -24.41 -4.74 12.33
C MET A 312 -22.96 -4.40 11.95
N ARG A 313 -22.70 -3.98 10.71
CA ARG A 313 -21.36 -3.57 10.25
C ARG A 313 -20.82 -2.37 11.00
N GLU A 314 -21.69 -1.45 11.37
CA GLU A 314 -21.30 -0.29 12.16
C GLU A 314 -21.11 -0.67 13.64
N LEU A 315 -21.93 -1.58 14.17
CA LEU A 315 -21.97 -1.94 15.59
C LEU A 315 -20.89 -2.94 16.03
N HIS A 316 -20.63 -4.00 15.27
CA HIS A 316 -19.65 -5.03 15.63
C HIS A 316 -18.22 -4.50 15.96
N PRO A 317 -17.69 -3.46 15.28
CA PRO A 317 -16.41 -2.83 15.65
C PRO A 317 -16.34 -2.30 17.09
N VAL A 318 -17.49 -2.02 17.71
CA VAL A 318 -17.57 -1.53 19.09
C VAL A 318 -17.24 -2.64 20.10
N PHE A 319 -17.55 -3.91 19.79
CA PHE A 319 -17.43 -5.00 20.76
C PHE A 319 -15.99 -5.29 21.23
N PRO A 320 -14.95 -5.34 20.39
CA PRO A 320 -13.57 -5.49 20.86
C PRO A 320 -13.10 -4.35 21.77
N ILE A 321 -13.55 -3.12 21.49
CA ILE A 321 -13.25 -1.93 22.29
C ILE A 321 -13.88 -2.09 23.68
N LEU A 322 -15.15 -2.49 23.74
CA LEU A 322 -15.85 -2.76 25.00
C LEU A 322 -15.25 -3.94 25.76
N ALA A 323 -14.86 -5.01 25.07
CA ALA A 323 -14.27 -6.20 25.66
C ALA A 323 -12.98 -5.89 26.42
N ARG A 324 -12.12 -4.99 25.91
CA ARG A 324 -10.94 -4.50 26.64
C ARG A 324 -11.29 -3.87 27.98
N TYR A 325 -12.35 -3.06 28.03
CA TYR A 325 -12.82 -2.46 29.27
C TYR A 325 -13.41 -3.50 30.22
N VAL A 326 -14.32 -4.33 29.73
CA VAL A 326 -14.98 -5.41 30.49
C VAL A 326 -13.96 -6.39 31.09
N TYR A 327 -12.92 -6.73 30.32
CA TYR A 327 -11.78 -7.53 30.79
C TYR A 327 -11.05 -6.84 31.95
N THR A 328 -10.79 -5.55 31.82
CA THR A 328 -10.09 -4.75 32.85
C THR A 328 -10.88 -4.66 34.16
N ILE A 329 -12.22 -4.65 34.10
CA ILE A 329 -13.08 -4.64 35.29
C ILE A 329 -13.50 -6.04 35.79
N GLY A 330 -13.09 -7.11 35.10
CA GLY A 330 -13.30 -8.50 35.52
C GLY A 330 -14.69 -9.08 35.22
N GLU A 331 -15.49 -8.47 34.34
CA GLU A 331 -16.85 -8.93 34.01
C GLU A 331 -16.87 -9.86 32.77
N LEU A 332 -16.10 -10.95 32.83
CA LEU A 332 -15.83 -11.84 31.68
C LEU A 332 -17.09 -12.41 31.00
N ASP A 333 -18.18 -12.62 31.75
CA ASP A 333 -19.47 -13.09 31.22
C ASP A 333 -20.03 -12.16 30.12
N LYS A 334 -19.79 -10.84 30.22
CA LYS A 334 -20.23 -9.89 29.18
C LYS A 334 -19.46 -10.05 27.88
N ILE A 335 -18.21 -10.51 27.94
CA ILE A 335 -17.40 -10.81 26.73
C ILE A 335 -17.99 -12.02 26.01
N GLU A 336 -18.45 -13.02 26.77
CA GLU A 336 -19.14 -14.20 26.23
C GLU A 336 -20.47 -13.81 25.56
N VAL A 337 -21.24 -12.92 26.18
CA VAL A 337 -22.49 -12.37 25.60
C VAL A 337 -22.20 -11.58 24.32
N MET A 338 -21.16 -10.74 24.28
CA MET A 338 -20.75 -10.04 23.05
C MET A 338 -20.39 -11.02 21.94
N CYS A 339 -19.65 -12.08 22.26
CA CYS A 339 -19.28 -13.13 21.30
C CYS A 339 -20.52 -13.84 20.75
N ALA A 340 -21.45 -14.25 21.62
CA ALA A 340 -22.72 -14.84 21.23
C ALA A 340 -23.56 -13.89 20.35
N CYS A 341 -23.63 -12.59 20.68
CA CYS A 341 -24.38 -11.61 19.90
C CYS A 341 -23.86 -11.49 18.45
N ILE A 342 -22.54 -11.48 18.25
CA ILE A 342 -21.95 -11.46 16.91
C ILE A 342 -22.29 -12.76 16.18
N LEU A 343 -22.14 -13.91 16.84
CA LEU A 343 -22.42 -15.24 16.26
C LEU A 343 -23.90 -15.39 15.88
N ASP A 344 -24.82 -14.96 16.73
CA ASP A 344 -26.26 -14.94 16.44
C ASP A 344 -26.58 -14.09 15.21
N SER A 345 -25.87 -12.96 15.04
CA SER A 345 -26.08 -12.04 13.92
C SER A 345 -25.57 -12.60 12.58
N ILE A 346 -24.41 -13.28 12.56
CA ILE A 346 -23.84 -13.87 11.34
C ILE A 346 -24.43 -15.24 10.94
N PHE A 347 -25.15 -15.90 11.85
CA PHE A 347 -25.88 -17.13 11.55
C PHE A 347 -27.39 -16.91 11.49
N HIS A 348 -27.87 -15.68 11.69
CA HIS A 348 -29.29 -15.35 11.85
C HIS A 348 -30.02 -16.32 12.81
N PHE A 349 -29.40 -16.61 13.95
CA PHE A 349 -30.01 -17.46 14.97
C PHE A 349 -31.07 -16.67 15.75
N LYS A 350 -32.30 -17.18 15.78
CA LYS A 350 -33.36 -16.69 16.64
C LYS A 350 -33.97 -17.83 17.43
N ASN A 351 -33.92 -17.72 18.76
CA ASN A 351 -34.43 -18.76 19.67
C ASN A 351 -33.88 -20.18 19.35
N GLY A 352 -32.61 -20.28 18.95
CA GLY A 352 -31.96 -21.55 18.60
C GLY A 352 -32.35 -22.14 17.24
N ARG A 353 -32.92 -21.34 16.32
CA ARG A 353 -33.20 -21.72 14.93
C ARG A 353 -32.49 -20.78 13.97
N MET A 354 -31.91 -21.33 12.90
CA MET A 354 -31.30 -20.56 11.81
C MET A 354 -32.43 -20.13 10.87
N GLU A 355 -32.70 -18.82 10.76
CA GLU A 355 -33.67 -18.28 9.81
C GLU A 355 -33.10 -18.33 8.38
N GLU A 356 -33.90 -18.75 7.39
CA GLU A 356 -33.43 -18.77 5.99
C GLU A 356 -33.26 -17.34 5.48
N LEU A 357 -32.05 -17.01 5.04
CA LEU A 357 -31.77 -15.82 4.25
C LEU A 357 -32.55 -15.93 2.92
N ASP A 358 -33.66 -15.19 2.80
CA ASP A 358 -34.46 -15.13 1.57
C ASP A 358 -33.74 -14.27 0.52
N LEU A 359 -32.78 -14.91 -0.13
CA LEU A 359 -31.98 -14.37 -1.21
C LEU A 359 -32.80 -14.46 -2.51
N THR A 360 -33.58 -13.43 -2.83
CA THR A 360 -34.18 -13.20 -4.17
C THR A 360 -33.29 -12.27 -5.02
N GLU A 361 -33.51 -12.20 -6.34
CA GLU A 361 -32.67 -11.60 -7.43
C GLU A 361 -31.94 -10.26 -7.18
N ASP A 362 -32.23 -9.50 -6.11
CA ASP A 362 -31.40 -8.42 -5.51
C ASP A 362 -30.03 -8.90 -4.94
N LEU A 363 -29.58 -10.07 -5.39
CA LEU A 363 -28.88 -11.10 -4.63
C LEU A 363 -27.36 -10.91 -4.58
N LEU A 364 -26.75 -10.35 -5.63
CA LEU A 364 -25.30 -10.18 -5.75
C LEU A 364 -24.74 -9.03 -4.90
N ASN A 365 -25.45 -7.89 -4.83
CA ASN A 365 -25.01 -6.75 -4.02
C ASN A 365 -25.15 -7.05 -2.51
N LYS A 366 -26.21 -7.75 -2.13
CA LYS A 366 -26.43 -8.19 -0.73
C LYS A 366 -25.44 -9.29 -0.33
N GLN A 367 -25.06 -10.18 -1.23
CA GLN A 367 -24.02 -11.19 -0.98
C GLN A 367 -22.68 -10.55 -0.62
N THR A 368 -22.20 -9.56 -1.40
CA THR A 368 -20.92 -8.87 -1.10
C THR A 368 -20.97 -8.10 0.21
N GLU A 369 -22.11 -7.50 0.58
CA GLU A 369 -22.25 -6.80 1.85
C GLU A 369 -22.30 -7.75 3.05
N TYR A 370 -22.92 -8.92 2.89
CA TYR A 370 -22.98 -9.96 3.90
C TYR A 370 -21.62 -10.65 4.10
N GLU A 371 -20.91 -10.99 3.02
CA GLU A 371 -19.54 -11.52 3.07
C GLU A 371 -18.59 -10.54 3.79
N ARG A 372 -18.69 -9.24 3.50
CA ARG A 372 -17.93 -8.20 4.22
C ARG A 372 -18.28 -8.14 5.71
N LEU A 373 -19.56 -8.32 6.07
CA LEU A 373 -19.96 -8.39 7.48
C LEU A 373 -19.33 -9.61 8.15
N ILE A 374 -19.35 -10.78 7.51
CA ILE A 374 -18.73 -12.01 8.04
C ILE A 374 -17.23 -11.78 8.28
N ASP A 375 -16.49 -11.30 7.28
CA ASP A 375 -15.05 -11.06 7.39
C ASP A 375 -14.70 -10.08 8.52
N GLN A 376 -15.46 -8.99 8.65
CA GLN A 376 -15.29 -8.02 9.73
C GLN A 376 -15.61 -8.64 11.10
N SER A 377 -16.72 -9.36 11.20
CA SER A 377 -17.18 -10.04 12.42
C SER A 377 -16.17 -11.08 12.91
N MET A 378 -15.56 -11.81 11.99
CA MET A 378 -14.50 -12.77 12.26
C MET A 378 -13.30 -12.09 12.94
N LEU A 379 -12.81 -10.95 12.43
CA LEU A 379 -11.73 -10.20 13.08
C LEU A 379 -12.09 -9.80 14.52
N TYR A 380 -13.34 -9.40 14.75
CA TYR A 380 -13.81 -8.97 16.07
C TYR A 380 -13.94 -10.14 17.04
N ILE A 381 -14.47 -11.28 16.60
CA ILE A 381 -14.50 -12.53 17.39
C ILE A 381 -13.07 -12.94 17.79
N GLY A 382 -12.12 -12.87 16.86
CA GLY A 382 -10.70 -13.11 17.16
C GLY A 382 -10.18 -12.23 18.31
N GLY A 383 -10.51 -10.94 18.29
CA GLY A 383 -10.19 -10.02 19.39
C GLY A 383 -10.88 -10.36 20.72
N LEU A 384 -12.13 -10.84 20.70
CA LEU A 384 -12.84 -11.27 21.92
C LEU A 384 -12.21 -12.53 22.54
N ILE A 385 -11.73 -13.45 21.70
CA ILE A 385 -11.02 -14.67 22.13
C ILE A 385 -9.72 -14.34 22.87
N GLU A 386 -9.01 -13.28 22.49
CA GLU A 386 -7.81 -12.82 23.21
C GLU A 386 -8.11 -12.39 24.65
N TYR A 387 -9.30 -11.84 24.91
CA TYR A 387 -9.71 -11.40 26.24
C TYR A 387 -10.38 -12.51 27.08
N ASN A 388 -11.10 -13.44 26.45
CA ASN A 388 -11.72 -14.57 27.15
C ASN A 388 -11.66 -15.86 26.31
N GLU A 389 -10.89 -16.86 26.76
CA GLU A 389 -10.75 -18.14 26.07
C GLU A 389 -12.05 -18.95 25.98
N ASN A 390 -13.04 -18.70 26.87
CA ASN A 390 -14.34 -19.36 26.82
C ASN A 390 -15.08 -19.07 25.50
N CYS A 391 -14.82 -17.92 24.86
CA CYS A 391 -15.34 -17.59 23.53
C CYS A 391 -15.00 -18.66 22.48
N LYS A 392 -13.85 -19.36 22.61
CA LYS A 392 -13.50 -20.47 21.70
C LYS A 392 -14.53 -21.60 21.77
N SER A 393 -14.98 -21.96 22.97
CA SER A 393 -15.98 -23.01 23.16
C SER A 393 -17.36 -22.62 22.63
N ILE A 394 -17.69 -21.33 22.73
CA ILE A 394 -18.92 -20.76 22.15
C ILE A 394 -18.87 -20.89 20.62
N CYS A 395 -17.80 -20.42 19.98
CA CYS A 395 -17.61 -20.56 18.53
C CYS A 395 -17.71 -22.02 18.07
N GLU A 396 -17.03 -22.95 18.77
CA GLU A 396 -17.06 -24.38 18.43
C GLU A 396 -18.49 -24.96 18.46
N ASN A 397 -19.26 -24.63 19.51
CA ASN A 397 -20.63 -25.11 19.66
C ASN A 397 -21.58 -24.52 18.58
N TYR A 398 -21.44 -23.23 18.27
CA TYR A 398 -22.22 -22.58 17.22
C TYR A 398 -21.94 -23.20 15.84
N SER A 399 -20.66 -23.42 15.50
CA SER A 399 -20.28 -24.06 14.24
C SER A 399 -20.83 -25.49 14.11
N LYS A 400 -20.72 -26.31 15.16
CA LYS A 400 -21.25 -27.69 15.15
C LYS A 400 -22.77 -27.71 14.97
N ASN A 401 -23.47 -26.86 15.72
CA ASN A 401 -24.93 -26.75 15.61
C ASN A 401 -25.34 -26.26 14.22
N ALA A 402 -24.66 -25.27 13.65
CA ALA A 402 -24.92 -24.80 12.30
C ALA A 402 -24.73 -25.91 11.25
N ILE A 403 -23.62 -26.65 11.29
CA ILE A 403 -23.34 -27.75 10.35
C ILE A 403 -24.41 -28.86 10.45
N GLU A 404 -24.81 -29.24 11.67
CA GLU A 404 -25.85 -30.25 11.87
C GLU A 404 -27.21 -29.78 11.31
N LEU A 405 -27.58 -28.52 11.53
CA LEU A 405 -28.81 -27.95 10.98
C LEU A 405 -28.79 -27.88 9.45
N ILE A 406 -27.64 -27.55 8.85
CA ILE A 406 -27.46 -27.51 7.38
C ILE A 406 -27.58 -28.92 6.79
N LEU A 407 -26.93 -29.93 7.39
CA LEU A 407 -26.95 -31.33 6.92
C LEU A 407 -28.36 -31.94 6.95
N ASN A 408 -29.23 -31.46 7.83
CA ASN A 408 -30.61 -31.89 7.93
C ASN A 408 -31.55 -31.22 6.91
N ARG A 409 -31.07 -30.28 6.08
CA ARG A 409 -31.88 -29.63 5.03
C ARG A 409 -32.08 -30.58 3.84
N LYS A 410 -33.32 -30.66 3.33
CA LYS A 410 -33.67 -31.51 2.17
C LYS A 410 -33.18 -30.95 0.82
N THR A 411 -32.96 -29.64 0.76
CA THR A 411 -32.50 -28.90 -0.42
C THR A 411 -31.37 -27.98 -0.01
N ILE A 412 -30.25 -28.05 -0.72
CA ILE A 412 -29.07 -27.20 -0.52
C ILE A 412 -29.10 -26.12 -1.59
N GLY A 413 -29.21 -24.86 -1.20
CA GLY A 413 -29.09 -23.69 -2.08
C GLY A 413 -28.04 -22.70 -1.56
N ILE A 414 -27.86 -21.56 -2.25
CA ILE A 414 -26.84 -20.53 -1.96
C ILE A 414 -26.75 -20.14 -0.47
N GLY A 415 -27.88 -19.91 0.21
CA GLY A 415 -27.89 -19.58 1.64
C GLY A 415 -27.24 -20.66 2.52
N ALA A 416 -27.50 -21.95 2.24
CA ALA A 416 -26.89 -23.06 2.98
C ALA A 416 -25.38 -23.17 2.74
N ILE A 417 -24.90 -22.75 1.56
CA ILE A 417 -23.47 -22.72 1.22
C ILE A 417 -22.76 -21.60 1.99
N LEU A 418 -23.39 -20.42 2.08
CA LEU A 418 -22.89 -19.30 2.88
C LEU A 418 -22.89 -19.62 4.38
N ASP A 419 -23.96 -20.26 4.88
CA ASP A 419 -24.05 -20.73 6.27
C ASP A 419 -22.94 -21.75 6.57
N PHE A 420 -22.67 -22.67 5.64
CA PHE A 420 -21.61 -23.68 5.78
C PHE A 420 -20.21 -23.05 5.74
N SER A 421 -19.99 -22.10 4.82
CA SER A 421 -18.75 -21.31 4.76
C SER A 421 -18.50 -20.58 6.08
N THR A 422 -19.53 -19.91 6.61
CA THR A 422 -19.47 -19.17 7.88
C THR A 422 -19.20 -20.11 9.04
N ALA A 423 -19.85 -21.28 9.08
CA ALA A 423 -19.62 -22.29 10.10
C ALA A 423 -18.18 -22.80 10.10
N ASN A 424 -17.59 -23.01 8.93
CA ASN A 424 -16.18 -23.40 8.79
C ASN A 424 -15.23 -22.31 9.29
N SER A 425 -15.45 -21.05 8.91
CA SER A 425 -14.62 -19.92 9.35
C SER A 425 -14.68 -19.72 10.86
N VAL A 426 -15.87 -19.77 11.47
CA VAL A 426 -16.06 -19.69 12.93
C VAL A 426 -15.38 -20.86 13.63
N PHE A 427 -15.45 -22.06 13.05
CA PHE A 427 -14.81 -23.24 13.61
C PHE A 427 -13.29 -23.09 13.61
N LEU A 428 -12.69 -22.69 12.48
CA LEU A 428 -11.26 -22.44 12.40
C LEU A 428 -10.77 -21.44 13.45
N MET A 429 -11.55 -20.39 13.72
CA MET A 429 -11.23 -19.44 14.79
C MET A 429 -11.25 -20.06 16.17
N SER A 430 -12.17 -21.00 16.44
CA SER A 430 -12.17 -21.75 17.71
C SER A 430 -10.92 -22.59 17.92
N LEU A 431 -10.22 -22.95 16.83
CA LEU A 431 -9.01 -23.78 16.85
C LEU A 431 -7.72 -22.99 17.04
N ALA A 432 -7.76 -21.66 16.85
CA ALA A 432 -6.58 -20.81 17.00
C ALA A 432 -5.94 -20.99 18.39
N GLY A 433 -4.71 -21.49 18.42
CA GLY A 433 -3.92 -21.70 19.64
C GLY A 433 -4.30 -22.92 20.50
N LYS A 434 -5.16 -23.85 20.04
CA LYS A 434 -5.43 -25.13 20.71
C LYS A 434 -4.81 -26.30 19.93
N ASN A 435 -4.12 -27.20 20.63
CA ASN A 435 -3.88 -28.56 20.14
C ASN A 435 -5.18 -29.36 20.34
N LEU A 436 -6.03 -29.47 19.33
CA LEU A 436 -7.14 -30.44 19.40
C LEU A 436 -6.56 -31.86 19.54
N SER A 437 -7.29 -32.72 20.24
CA SER A 437 -7.03 -34.15 20.13
C SER A 437 -7.28 -34.60 18.68
N PRO A 438 -6.47 -35.52 18.14
CA PRO A 438 -6.68 -36.06 16.80
C PRO A 438 -8.11 -36.57 16.55
N GLU A 439 -8.78 -37.08 17.59
CA GLU A 439 -10.15 -37.59 17.54
C GLU A 439 -11.20 -36.49 17.34
N GLY A 440 -11.04 -35.33 18.00
CA GLY A 440 -11.91 -34.17 17.84
C GLY A 440 -11.81 -33.55 16.44
N CYS A 441 -10.58 -33.44 15.92
CA CYS A 441 -10.35 -33.09 14.50
C CYS A 441 -11.03 -34.10 13.57
N THR A 442 -10.86 -35.39 13.83
CA THR A 442 -11.35 -36.47 12.96
C THR A 442 -12.88 -36.48 12.87
N SER A 443 -13.59 -36.29 13.99
CA SER A 443 -15.06 -36.23 14.00
C SER A 443 -15.59 -35.04 13.20
N PHE A 444 -14.99 -33.86 13.37
CA PHE A 444 -15.42 -32.65 12.67
C PHE A 444 -15.09 -32.73 11.17
N LEU A 445 -13.87 -33.15 10.82
CA LEU A 445 -13.47 -33.38 9.44
C LEU A 445 -14.36 -34.40 8.75
N LYS A 446 -14.80 -35.45 9.45
CA LYS A 446 -15.74 -36.42 8.89
C LYS A 446 -17.09 -35.78 8.55
N GLN A 447 -17.68 -34.99 9.47
CA GLN A 447 -18.95 -34.28 9.24
C GLN A 447 -18.85 -33.27 8.08
N VAL A 448 -17.71 -32.58 8.00
CA VAL A 448 -17.36 -31.66 6.92
C VAL A 448 -17.19 -32.39 5.59
N LEU A 449 -16.51 -33.54 5.54
CA LEU A 449 -16.30 -34.32 4.32
C LEU A 449 -17.59 -34.99 3.83
N GLU A 450 -18.50 -35.34 4.75
CA GLU A 450 -19.85 -35.85 4.41
C GLU A 450 -20.67 -34.79 3.66
N TYR A 451 -20.57 -33.50 4.01
CA TYR A 451 -21.17 -32.41 3.21
C TYR A 451 -20.52 -32.31 1.81
N GLY A 452 -19.22 -32.62 1.68
CA GLY A 452 -18.46 -32.58 0.42
C GLY A 452 -18.93 -33.62 -0.60
N VAL A 453 -19.49 -34.73 -0.11
CA VAL A 453 -20.10 -35.78 -0.93
C VAL A 453 -21.47 -35.32 -1.48
N CYS A 454 -22.22 -34.49 -0.76
CA CYS A 454 -23.49 -33.91 -1.21
C CYS A 454 -23.32 -32.88 -2.35
N VAL A 455 -22.13 -32.27 -2.46
CA VAL A 455 -21.75 -31.30 -3.51
C VAL A 455 -21.76 -31.89 -4.92
N GLN A 456 -21.72 -33.23 -5.06
CA GLN A 456 -21.78 -33.91 -6.35
C GLN A 456 -23.09 -33.66 -7.13
N SER A 457 -24.06 -32.94 -6.54
CA SER A 457 -25.39 -32.66 -7.10
C SER A 457 -25.66 -31.16 -7.38
N ILE A 458 -24.68 -30.28 -7.16
CA ILE A 458 -24.85 -28.81 -7.15
C ILE A 458 -24.41 -28.19 -8.51
N GLN A 459 -25.10 -27.15 -8.99
CA GLN A 459 -24.80 -26.47 -10.27
C GLN A 459 -23.60 -25.49 -10.18
N ASP A 460 -23.13 -25.00 -11.34
CA ASP A 460 -21.77 -24.45 -11.55
C ASP A 460 -21.34 -23.30 -10.61
N ASP A 461 -22.20 -22.31 -10.31
CA ASP A 461 -21.80 -21.13 -9.50
C ASP A 461 -21.78 -21.39 -7.99
N GLU A 462 -22.59 -22.34 -7.53
CA GLU A 462 -22.72 -22.76 -6.13
C GLU A 462 -21.52 -23.61 -5.67
N CYS A 463 -20.84 -24.28 -6.62
CA CYS A 463 -19.68 -25.12 -6.37
C CYS A 463 -18.43 -24.30 -6.00
N LYS A 464 -18.26 -23.07 -6.52
CA LYS A 464 -17.07 -22.24 -6.31
C LYS A 464 -16.90 -21.80 -4.85
N THR A 465 -17.89 -21.11 -4.29
CA THR A 465 -17.85 -20.61 -2.90
C THR A 465 -17.61 -21.75 -1.92
N LEU A 466 -18.29 -22.87 -2.14
CA LEU A 466 -18.15 -24.05 -1.30
C LEU A 466 -16.74 -24.65 -1.37
N VAL A 467 -16.18 -24.79 -2.58
CA VAL A 467 -14.81 -25.26 -2.80
C VAL A 467 -13.80 -24.35 -2.12
N THR A 468 -13.94 -23.02 -2.23
CA THR A 468 -13.05 -22.08 -1.54
C THR A 468 -13.15 -22.22 -0.02
N SER A 469 -14.35 -22.39 0.54
CA SER A 469 -14.50 -22.63 1.99
C SER A 469 -13.89 -23.95 2.44
N TYR A 470 -14.01 -25.01 1.63
CA TYR A 470 -13.33 -26.28 1.86
C TYR A 470 -11.82 -26.14 1.75
N ALA A 471 -11.34 -25.37 0.78
CA ALA A 471 -9.93 -25.08 0.57
C ALA A 471 -9.31 -24.48 1.83
N VAL A 472 -9.90 -23.38 2.30
CA VAL A 472 -9.47 -22.64 3.48
C VAL A 472 -9.53 -23.53 4.72
N LEU A 473 -10.57 -24.36 4.85
CA LEU A 473 -10.70 -25.31 5.96
C LEU A 473 -9.61 -26.38 5.94
N VAL A 474 -9.37 -27.03 4.80
CA VAL A 474 -8.35 -28.07 4.67
C VAL A 474 -6.96 -27.46 4.85
N GLU A 475 -6.68 -26.30 4.26
CA GLU A 475 -5.40 -25.58 4.39
C GLU A 475 -5.10 -25.22 5.85
N ASN A 476 -6.07 -24.64 6.58
CA ASN A 476 -5.87 -24.30 8.00
C ASN A 476 -5.78 -25.56 8.89
N LEU A 477 -6.46 -26.64 8.52
CA LEU A 477 -6.35 -27.93 9.21
C LEU A 477 -5.11 -28.73 8.76
N CYS A 478 -4.39 -28.35 7.69
CA CYS A 478 -3.24 -29.10 7.18
C CYS A 478 -2.16 -29.30 8.23
N GLY A 479 -1.91 -28.30 9.10
CA GLY A 479 -0.98 -28.41 10.21
C GLY A 479 -1.34 -29.52 11.20
N MET A 480 -2.65 -29.73 11.44
CA MET A 480 -3.18 -30.77 12.33
C MET A 480 -3.30 -32.12 11.62
N LEU A 481 -3.68 -32.10 10.34
CA LEU A 481 -3.79 -33.26 9.46
C LEU A 481 -2.44 -33.91 9.15
N ARG A 482 -1.32 -33.17 9.22
CA ARG A 482 0.03 -33.74 9.19
C ARG A 482 0.25 -34.82 10.26
N ALA A 483 -0.40 -34.72 11.42
CA ALA A 483 -0.32 -35.71 12.49
C ALA A 483 -1.33 -36.87 12.35
N SER A 484 -2.21 -36.84 11.33
CA SER A 484 -3.22 -37.88 11.09
C SER A 484 -2.68 -39.08 10.31
N THR A 485 -3.42 -40.19 10.32
CA THR A 485 -3.07 -41.45 9.63
C THR A 485 -2.95 -41.29 8.11
N ILE A 486 -2.12 -42.12 7.47
CA ILE A 486 -1.98 -42.16 6.00
C ILE A 486 -3.31 -42.47 5.31
N GLU A 487 -4.19 -43.31 5.87
CA GLU A 487 -5.51 -43.59 5.28
C GLU A 487 -6.41 -42.34 5.25
N MET A 488 -6.40 -41.55 6.33
CA MET A 488 -7.20 -40.32 6.42
C MET A 488 -6.73 -39.27 5.40
N ARG A 489 -5.42 -39.02 5.32
CA ARG A 489 -4.84 -38.10 4.32
C ARG A 489 -5.12 -38.57 2.89
N SER A 490 -5.01 -39.87 2.64
CA SER A 490 -5.35 -40.49 1.36
C SER A 490 -6.82 -40.32 0.99
N SER A 491 -7.73 -40.42 1.96
CA SER A 491 -9.17 -40.24 1.76
C SER A 491 -9.51 -38.79 1.45
N ILE A 492 -8.93 -37.82 2.18
CA ILE A 492 -9.14 -36.40 1.93
C ILE A 492 -8.61 -36.01 0.54
N ALA A 493 -7.37 -36.42 0.20
CA ALA A 493 -6.81 -36.17 -1.12
C ALA A 493 -7.71 -36.76 -2.23
N SER A 494 -8.17 -38.02 -2.06
CA SER A 494 -9.07 -38.64 -3.03
C SER A 494 -10.40 -37.89 -3.21
N ILE A 495 -10.94 -37.30 -2.14
CA ILE A 495 -12.18 -36.51 -2.21
C ILE A 495 -11.93 -35.23 -3.00
N ILE A 496 -10.89 -34.47 -2.67
CA ILE A 496 -10.55 -33.20 -3.35
C ILE A 496 -10.32 -33.44 -4.84
N PHE A 497 -9.46 -34.40 -5.20
CA PHE A 497 -9.18 -34.70 -6.60
C PHE A 497 -10.41 -35.27 -7.33
N SER A 498 -11.22 -36.12 -6.68
CA SER A 498 -12.46 -36.59 -7.30
C SER A 498 -13.47 -35.46 -7.56
N MET A 499 -13.53 -34.44 -6.70
CA MET A 499 -14.37 -33.25 -6.92
C MET A 499 -13.86 -32.48 -8.15
N GLY A 500 -12.54 -32.27 -8.25
CA GLY A 500 -11.93 -31.62 -9.42
C GLY A 500 -12.24 -32.35 -10.73
N PHE A 501 -12.04 -33.68 -10.78
CA PHE A 501 -12.27 -34.44 -12.01
C PHE A 501 -13.75 -34.51 -12.45
N LYS A 502 -14.68 -34.47 -11.50
CA LYS A 502 -16.13 -34.48 -11.77
C LYS A 502 -16.71 -33.09 -12.09
N CYS A 503 -15.98 -32.02 -11.78
CA CYS A 503 -16.42 -30.66 -12.06
C CYS A 503 -16.55 -30.42 -13.58
N VAL A 504 -17.63 -29.78 -14.02
CA VAL A 504 -17.88 -29.49 -15.44
C VAL A 504 -17.20 -28.18 -15.85
N ASN A 505 -17.28 -27.14 -15.02
CA ASN A 505 -16.64 -25.85 -15.24
C ASN A 505 -15.10 -25.97 -15.18
N VAL A 506 -14.43 -25.56 -16.25
CA VAL A 506 -12.98 -25.74 -16.42
C VAL A 506 -12.15 -24.85 -15.48
N TYR A 507 -12.68 -23.67 -15.09
CA TYR A 507 -12.00 -22.75 -14.17
C TYR A 507 -12.12 -23.22 -12.72
N ILE A 508 -13.30 -23.68 -12.30
CA ILE A 508 -13.51 -24.25 -10.95
C ILE A 508 -12.74 -25.57 -10.82
N LYS A 509 -12.76 -26.41 -11.87
CA LYS A 509 -11.94 -27.62 -11.95
C LYS A 509 -10.46 -27.31 -11.70
N LYS A 510 -9.92 -26.26 -12.32
CA LYS A 510 -8.54 -25.80 -12.10
C LYS A 510 -8.31 -25.42 -10.64
N GLU A 511 -9.16 -24.56 -10.05
CA GLU A 511 -9.04 -24.12 -8.65
C GLU A 511 -9.08 -25.30 -7.66
N ILE A 512 -9.94 -26.31 -7.89
CA ILE A 512 -10.00 -27.52 -7.05
C ILE A 512 -8.73 -28.37 -7.19
N LEU A 513 -8.21 -28.52 -8.41
CA LEU A 513 -6.98 -29.29 -8.65
C LEU A 513 -5.76 -28.60 -8.03
N GLU A 514 -5.64 -27.28 -8.17
CA GLU A 514 -4.62 -26.46 -7.50
C GLU A 514 -4.63 -26.69 -5.99
N LEU A 515 -5.80 -26.56 -5.36
CA LEU A 515 -5.97 -26.86 -3.96
C LEU A 515 -5.51 -28.29 -3.61
N GLY A 516 -5.91 -29.28 -4.41
CA GLY A 516 -5.50 -30.67 -4.20
C GLY A 516 -3.98 -30.83 -4.19
N PHE A 517 -3.29 -30.19 -5.13
CA PHE A 517 -1.83 -30.20 -5.18
C PHE A 517 -1.20 -29.45 -4.01
N ASP A 518 -1.72 -28.30 -3.62
CA ASP A 518 -1.21 -27.52 -2.47
C ASP A 518 -1.35 -28.31 -1.16
N VAL A 519 -2.51 -28.92 -0.92
CA VAL A 519 -2.79 -29.74 0.25
C VAL A 519 -1.84 -30.95 0.32
N VAL A 520 -1.63 -31.62 -0.80
CA VAL A 520 -0.71 -32.77 -0.86
C VAL A 520 0.75 -32.34 -0.71
N ALA A 521 1.14 -31.21 -1.31
CA ALA A 521 2.46 -30.62 -1.12
C ALA A 521 2.71 -30.28 0.36
N MET A 522 1.70 -29.77 1.07
CA MET A 522 1.77 -29.49 2.51
C MET A 522 1.93 -30.76 3.36
N TRP A 523 1.33 -31.90 3.00
CA TRP A 523 1.45 -33.16 3.74
C TRP A 523 2.70 -33.98 3.41
N LYS A 524 3.40 -33.65 2.32
CA LYS A 524 4.40 -34.46 1.62
C LYS A 524 3.77 -35.68 0.92
N PRO A 525 4.22 -36.04 -0.31
CA PRO A 525 3.67 -37.20 -1.04
C PRO A 525 3.80 -38.54 -0.30
N GLU A 526 4.81 -38.73 0.57
CA GLU A 526 4.98 -39.93 1.41
C GLU A 526 3.85 -40.17 2.41
N SER A 527 3.01 -39.16 2.63
CA SER A 527 1.86 -39.21 3.53
C SER A 527 0.61 -39.80 2.90
N LEU A 528 0.68 -40.15 1.60
CA LEU A 528 -0.39 -40.78 0.82
C LEU A 528 0.00 -42.19 0.41
N THR A 529 -1.00 -43.04 0.16
CA THR A 529 -0.76 -44.34 -0.45
C THR A 529 -0.38 -44.20 -1.92
N TYR A 530 0.56 -45.03 -2.39
CA TYR A 530 0.99 -45.10 -3.79
C TYR A 530 -0.18 -45.25 -4.78
N LYS A 531 -1.22 -45.99 -4.39
CA LYS A 531 -2.44 -46.19 -5.18
C LYS A 531 -3.13 -44.86 -5.49
N VAL A 532 -3.33 -44.00 -4.48
CA VAL A 532 -4.00 -42.71 -4.64
C VAL A 532 -3.19 -41.78 -5.55
N VAL A 533 -1.87 -41.75 -5.37
CA VAL A 533 -0.94 -40.98 -6.21
C VAL A 533 -1.07 -41.40 -7.68
N ASN A 534 -1.04 -42.71 -7.96
CA ASN A 534 -1.19 -43.25 -9.32
C ASN A 534 -2.58 -43.00 -9.94
N ASP A 535 -3.65 -43.07 -9.13
CA ASP A 535 -5.02 -42.83 -9.59
C ASP A 535 -5.25 -41.35 -9.93
N ILE A 536 -4.65 -40.43 -9.17
CA ILE A 536 -4.63 -38.99 -9.47
C ILE A 536 -3.92 -38.75 -10.81
N PHE A 537 -2.74 -39.35 -11.01
CA PHE A 537 -1.96 -39.18 -12.24
C PHE A 537 -2.69 -39.64 -13.51
N LYS A 538 -3.29 -40.84 -13.49
CA LYS A 538 -4.04 -41.36 -14.64
C LYS A 538 -5.23 -40.48 -15.00
N GLN A 539 -5.93 -39.96 -14.00
CA GLN A 539 -7.09 -39.10 -14.21
C GLN A 539 -6.68 -37.75 -14.79
N ILE A 540 -5.57 -37.16 -14.32
CA ILE A 540 -5.05 -35.89 -14.86
C ILE A 540 -4.71 -36.03 -16.35
N LEU A 541 -3.96 -37.06 -16.75
CA LEU A 541 -3.65 -37.27 -18.18
C LEU A 541 -4.90 -37.41 -19.06
N GLY A 542 -5.98 -37.97 -18.51
CA GLY A 542 -7.26 -38.08 -19.20
C GLY A 542 -8.03 -36.76 -19.35
N VAL A 543 -7.77 -35.76 -18.50
CA VAL A 543 -8.52 -34.49 -18.50
C VAL A 543 -7.71 -33.28 -18.96
N VAL A 544 -6.37 -33.33 -18.95
CA VAL A 544 -5.51 -32.20 -19.33
C VAL A 544 -5.84 -31.67 -20.73
N GLY A 545 -6.11 -32.55 -21.70
CA GLY A 545 -6.49 -32.16 -23.06
C GLY A 545 -7.83 -31.40 -23.16
N GLN A 546 -8.63 -31.34 -22.09
CA GLN A 546 -9.91 -30.61 -22.04
C GLN A 546 -9.74 -29.14 -21.64
N PHE A 547 -8.58 -28.74 -21.12
CA PHE A 547 -8.31 -27.37 -20.70
C PHE A 547 -7.86 -26.49 -21.89
N PRO A 548 -8.13 -25.17 -21.87
CA PRO A 548 -7.44 -24.20 -22.72
C PRO A 548 -5.92 -24.24 -22.52
N ALA A 549 -5.14 -23.94 -23.56
CA ALA A 549 -3.67 -24.04 -23.55
C ALA A 549 -2.99 -23.36 -22.34
N GLN A 550 -3.48 -22.18 -21.92
CA GLN A 550 -2.96 -21.49 -20.73
C GLN A 550 -3.14 -22.30 -19.44
N LEU A 551 -4.31 -22.93 -19.27
CA LEU A 551 -4.62 -23.77 -18.11
C LEU A 551 -3.93 -25.13 -18.19
N GLN A 552 -3.69 -25.65 -19.41
CA GLN A 552 -2.88 -26.85 -19.60
C GLN A 552 -1.47 -26.66 -19.05
N ALA A 553 -0.81 -25.55 -19.36
CA ALA A 553 0.55 -25.27 -18.89
C ALA A 553 0.63 -25.26 -17.34
N GLU A 554 -0.38 -24.69 -16.69
CA GLU A 554 -0.50 -24.68 -15.23
C GLU A 554 -0.65 -26.09 -14.65
N VAL A 555 -1.56 -26.90 -15.20
CA VAL A 555 -1.76 -28.29 -14.74
C VAL A 555 -0.52 -29.14 -14.98
N TYR A 556 0.17 -28.99 -16.11
CA TYR A 556 1.43 -29.67 -16.38
C TYR A 556 2.53 -29.25 -15.39
N GLY A 557 2.64 -27.96 -15.08
CA GLY A 557 3.60 -27.45 -14.09
C GLY A 557 3.35 -27.96 -12.67
N MET A 558 2.08 -28.05 -12.25
CA MET A 558 1.69 -28.63 -10.95
C MET A 558 2.03 -30.13 -10.86
N VAL A 559 1.77 -30.89 -11.93
CA VAL A 559 2.11 -32.33 -11.98
C VAL A 559 3.61 -32.55 -11.92
N LEU A 560 4.38 -31.79 -12.70
CA LEU A 560 5.84 -31.85 -12.66
C LEU A 560 6.39 -31.50 -11.29
N SER A 561 5.84 -30.43 -10.69
CA SER A 561 6.19 -30.03 -9.32
C SER A 561 5.93 -31.17 -8.36
N PHE A 562 4.78 -31.84 -8.43
CA PHE A 562 4.40 -32.95 -7.56
C PHE A 562 5.26 -34.21 -7.74
N VAL A 563 5.65 -34.55 -8.98
CA VAL A 563 6.50 -35.73 -9.29
C VAL A 563 7.96 -35.51 -8.88
N LEU A 564 8.44 -34.26 -8.91
CA LEU A 564 9.86 -33.90 -8.76
C LEU A 564 10.23 -33.33 -7.37
N ILE A 565 9.37 -33.48 -6.35
CA ILE A 565 9.68 -33.08 -4.95
C ILE A 565 10.53 -34.16 -4.27
N GLU A 566 11.77 -33.84 -3.91
CA GLU A 566 12.58 -34.66 -2.99
C GLU A 566 12.39 -34.18 -1.54
N ASN A 567 11.80 -35.02 -0.70
CA ASN A 567 11.60 -34.77 0.73
C ASN A 567 12.58 -35.59 1.59
N GLY A 568 13.83 -35.75 1.14
CA GLY A 568 14.86 -36.51 1.85
C GLY A 568 14.78 -38.04 1.66
N ARG A 569 14.08 -38.52 0.62
CA ARG A 569 14.14 -39.90 0.12
C ARG A 569 14.63 -39.91 -1.33
N GLU A 570 15.27 -40.99 -1.75
CA GLU A 570 15.54 -41.22 -3.17
C GLU A 570 14.21 -41.25 -3.95
N ILE A 571 14.13 -40.45 -5.02
CA ILE A 571 13.02 -40.50 -5.98
C ILE A 571 13.03 -41.89 -6.61
N SER A 572 11.88 -42.57 -6.64
CA SER A 572 11.82 -43.91 -7.25
C SER A 572 12.05 -43.81 -8.76
N GLN A 573 12.63 -44.86 -9.35
CA GLN A 573 12.85 -44.93 -10.80
C GLN A 573 11.56 -44.69 -11.59
N GLN A 574 10.40 -45.13 -11.08
CA GLN A 574 9.10 -44.94 -11.74
C GLN A 574 8.63 -43.48 -11.75
N GLU A 575 8.89 -42.73 -10.69
CA GLU A 575 8.62 -41.29 -10.63
C GLU A 575 9.53 -40.54 -11.63
N VAL A 576 10.81 -40.93 -11.74
CA VAL A 576 11.76 -40.40 -12.74
C VAL A 576 11.33 -40.75 -14.18
N ASP A 577 10.96 -42.00 -14.44
CA ASP A 577 10.52 -42.46 -15.76
C ASP A 577 9.27 -41.72 -16.22
N PHE A 578 8.35 -41.43 -15.30
CA PHE A 578 7.14 -40.66 -15.59
C PHE A 578 7.44 -39.19 -15.88
N GLY A 579 8.27 -38.52 -15.06
CA GLY A 579 8.73 -37.16 -15.33
C GLY A 579 9.41 -37.06 -16.70
N ASN A 580 10.25 -38.04 -17.05
CA ASN A 580 10.85 -38.16 -18.38
C ASN A 580 9.80 -38.33 -19.49
N GLN A 581 8.77 -39.16 -19.32
CA GLN A 581 7.72 -39.32 -20.33
C GLN A 581 6.97 -38.01 -20.61
N LEU A 582 6.61 -37.29 -19.55
CA LEU A 582 5.90 -36.02 -19.65
C LEU A 582 6.74 -34.93 -20.33
N LEU A 583 8.04 -34.83 -19.97
CA LEU A 583 8.96 -33.87 -20.57
C LEU A 583 9.35 -34.25 -22.01
N ASN A 584 9.56 -35.54 -22.29
CA ASN A 584 9.83 -36.03 -23.65
C ASN A 584 8.68 -35.75 -24.61
N PHE A 585 7.43 -35.83 -24.14
CA PHE A 585 6.26 -35.46 -24.95
C PHE A 585 6.34 -34.01 -25.42
N LEU A 586 6.73 -33.08 -24.53
CA LEU A 586 6.88 -31.65 -24.87
C LEU A 586 8.03 -31.42 -25.85
N ILE A 587 9.18 -32.08 -25.65
CA ILE A 587 10.35 -31.98 -26.54
C ILE A 587 10.06 -32.53 -27.93
N LEU A 588 9.39 -33.70 -28.03
CA LEU A 588 9.06 -34.33 -29.30
C LEU A 588 8.16 -33.42 -30.14
N GLN A 589 7.20 -32.73 -29.53
CA GLN A 589 6.38 -31.76 -30.24
C GLN A 589 7.20 -30.60 -30.81
N ILE A 590 8.13 -30.03 -30.02
CA ILE A 590 9.00 -28.94 -30.51
C ILE A 590 9.88 -29.44 -31.66
N LYS A 591 10.51 -30.60 -31.50
CA LYS A 591 11.38 -31.20 -32.49
C LYS A 591 10.66 -31.48 -33.81
N GLU A 592 9.49 -32.12 -33.76
CA GLU A 592 8.69 -32.40 -34.96
C GLU A 592 8.29 -31.13 -35.71
N LYS A 593 7.89 -30.08 -34.99
CA LYS A 593 7.52 -28.79 -35.59
C LYS A 593 8.71 -28.12 -36.27
N CYS A 594 9.88 -28.25 -35.66
CA CYS A 594 11.10 -27.63 -36.15
C CYS A 594 11.71 -28.41 -37.33
N GLU A 595 11.60 -29.73 -37.36
CA GLU A 595 11.93 -30.56 -38.53
C GLU A 595 10.98 -30.32 -39.72
N LYS A 596 9.72 -29.95 -39.44
CA LYS A 596 8.71 -29.57 -40.45
C LYS A 596 8.82 -28.12 -40.92
N ASN A 597 9.81 -27.35 -40.45
CA ASN A 597 9.95 -25.90 -40.69
C ASN A 597 8.70 -25.07 -40.32
N ASP A 598 7.90 -25.52 -39.35
CA ASP A 598 6.73 -24.80 -38.83
C ASP A 598 7.18 -23.84 -37.71
N GLU A 599 7.68 -22.67 -38.12
CA GLU A 599 8.28 -21.69 -37.21
C GLU A 599 7.30 -21.20 -36.13
N ASN A 600 6.06 -20.89 -36.51
CA ASN A 600 5.02 -20.47 -35.57
C ASN A 600 4.64 -21.60 -34.60
N GLY A 601 4.59 -22.84 -35.09
CA GLY A 601 4.41 -24.03 -34.27
C GLY A 601 5.54 -24.20 -33.25
N CYS A 602 6.80 -24.02 -33.65
CA CYS A 602 7.94 -24.06 -32.73
C CYS A 602 7.84 -22.97 -31.67
N ILE A 603 7.59 -21.71 -32.05
CA ILE A 603 7.44 -20.58 -31.11
C ILE A 603 6.36 -20.90 -30.07
N THR A 604 5.20 -21.38 -30.51
CA THR A 604 4.07 -21.70 -29.61
C THR A 604 4.43 -22.80 -28.61
N SER A 605 5.08 -23.88 -29.07
CA SER A 605 5.47 -24.99 -28.20
C SER A 605 6.60 -24.60 -27.22
N ILE A 606 7.53 -23.74 -27.64
CA ILE A 606 8.61 -23.21 -26.78
C ILE A 606 8.03 -22.32 -25.68
N LEU A 607 7.11 -21.42 -26.03
CA LEU A 607 6.43 -20.56 -25.05
C LEU A 607 5.57 -21.38 -24.08
N PHE A 608 4.89 -22.42 -24.57
CA PHE A 608 4.16 -23.34 -23.73
C PHE A 608 5.08 -24.07 -22.73
N MET A 609 6.25 -24.55 -23.20
CA MET A 609 7.25 -25.17 -22.32
C MET A 609 7.80 -24.17 -21.28
N LYS A 610 8.01 -22.90 -21.68
CA LYS A 610 8.39 -21.82 -20.75
C LYS A 610 7.35 -21.65 -19.65
N ASP A 611 6.08 -21.59 -20.03
CA ASP A 611 4.97 -21.41 -19.08
C ASP A 611 4.87 -22.61 -18.12
N VAL A 612 5.05 -23.85 -18.61
CA VAL A 612 5.12 -25.06 -17.76
C VAL A 612 6.28 -24.96 -16.75
N ILE A 613 7.47 -24.56 -17.19
CA ILE A 613 8.65 -24.43 -16.33
C ILE A 613 8.46 -23.33 -15.29
N SER A 614 7.86 -22.20 -15.65
CA SER A 614 7.58 -21.09 -14.72
C SER A 614 6.65 -21.46 -13.55
N LYS A 615 5.95 -22.59 -13.65
CA LYS A 615 5.04 -23.12 -12.63
C LYS A 615 5.69 -24.20 -11.75
N CYS A 616 7.00 -24.41 -11.90
CA CYS A 616 7.78 -25.44 -11.21
C CYS A 616 8.61 -24.90 -10.01
N ASP A 617 8.22 -23.77 -9.42
CA ASP A 617 9.02 -22.95 -8.47
C ASP A 617 9.51 -23.68 -7.19
N SER A 618 9.05 -24.89 -6.87
CA SER A 618 9.38 -25.63 -5.63
C SER A 618 10.38 -26.78 -5.78
N ILE A 619 10.97 -26.99 -6.97
CA ILE A 619 11.78 -28.19 -7.26
C ILE A 619 13.22 -28.04 -6.74
N ARG A 620 13.57 -28.80 -5.69
CA ARG A 620 14.97 -28.92 -5.21
C ARG A 620 15.79 -29.99 -5.93
N VAL A 621 15.20 -31.06 -6.51
CA VAL A 621 15.98 -32.19 -7.07
C VAL A 621 15.53 -32.72 -8.45
N GLY A 622 14.46 -32.21 -9.05
CA GLY A 622 14.17 -32.39 -10.49
C GLY A 622 14.90 -31.41 -11.43
N SER A 623 15.79 -30.56 -10.90
CA SER A 623 16.48 -29.52 -11.67
C SER A 623 17.35 -30.08 -12.78
N SER A 624 18.01 -31.22 -12.55
CA SER A 624 18.80 -31.90 -13.57
C SER A 624 17.90 -32.45 -14.68
N LEU A 625 16.74 -33.04 -14.37
CA LEU A 625 15.79 -33.55 -15.38
C LEU A 625 15.22 -32.42 -16.25
N LEU A 626 14.72 -31.35 -15.63
CA LEU A 626 14.19 -30.19 -16.35
C LEU A 626 15.27 -29.50 -17.18
N PHE A 627 16.46 -29.30 -16.60
CA PHE A 627 17.58 -28.70 -17.33
C PHE A 627 18.04 -29.60 -18.48
N ASN A 628 18.24 -30.89 -18.26
CA ASN A 628 18.65 -31.84 -19.30
C ASN A 628 17.67 -31.86 -20.47
N CYS A 629 16.37 -31.68 -20.20
CA CYS A 629 15.34 -31.58 -21.23
C CYS A 629 15.49 -30.32 -22.10
N VAL A 630 15.74 -29.18 -21.47
CA VAL A 630 15.95 -27.90 -22.16
C VAL A 630 17.34 -27.85 -22.84
N GLU A 631 18.36 -28.44 -22.22
CA GLU A 631 19.72 -28.61 -22.74
C GLU A 631 19.74 -29.53 -23.95
N LEU A 632 18.98 -30.63 -23.94
CA LEU A 632 18.84 -31.52 -25.10
C LEU A 632 18.27 -30.75 -26.30
N LEU A 633 17.29 -29.88 -26.08
CA LEU A 633 16.76 -28.99 -27.11
C LEU A 633 17.84 -28.00 -27.60
N HIS A 634 18.66 -27.46 -26.68
CA HIS A 634 19.79 -26.59 -27.02
C HIS A 634 20.78 -27.27 -27.96
N VAL A 635 21.31 -28.41 -27.52
CA VAL A 635 22.39 -29.15 -28.18
C VAL A 635 21.93 -29.75 -29.50
N THR A 636 20.69 -30.24 -29.56
CA THR A 636 20.19 -30.94 -30.76
C THR A 636 19.75 -29.98 -31.86
N TYR A 637 19.28 -28.77 -31.51
CA TYR A 637 18.64 -27.89 -32.50
C TYR A 637 19.09 -26.44 -32.45
N VAL A 638 19.25 -25.85 -31.26
CA VAL A 638 19.48 -24.40 -31.12
C VAL A 638 20.92 -24.03 -31.47
N LYS A 639 21.91 -24.71 -30.89
CA LYS A 639 23.34 -24.34 -30.98
C LYS A 639 23.81 -24.11 -32.42
N ASP A 640 23.52 -25.04 -33.34
CA ASP A 640 24.01 -24.97 -34.72
C ASP A 640 23.16 -24.09 -35.66
N ASN A 641 21.97 -23.69 -35.21
CA ASN A 641 21.00 -22.95 -36.03
C ASN A 641 20.70 -21.53 -35.51
N LEU A 642 21.19 -21.15 -34.33
CA LEU A 642 20.80 -19.91 -33.64
C LEU A 642 20.94 -18.66 -34.53
N MET A 643 22.02 -18.54 -35.30
CA MET A 643 22.24 -17.44 -36.24
C MET A 643 21.32 -17.44 -37.47
N LYS A 644 20.78 -18.61 -37.85
CA LYS A 644 19.87 -18.78 -39.00
C LYS A 644 18.40 -18.68 -38.63
N MET A 645 18.06 -18.78 -37.34
CA MET A 645 16.70 -18.63 -36.83
C MET A 645 16.19 -17.20 -37.03
N SER A 646 14.87 -17.03 -37.09
CA SER A 646 14.30 -15.67 -37.05
C SER A 646 14.50 -15.03 -35.68
N LYS A 647 14.43 -13.70 -35.63
CA LYS A 647 14.44 -12.94 -34.37
C LYS A 647 13.34 -13.35 -33.38
N TYR A 648 12.18 -13.78 -33.86
CA TYR A 648 11.05 -14.20 -33.02
C TYR A 648 11.32 -15.55 -32.35
N LEU A 649 11.82 -16.52 -33.13
CA LEU A 649 12.17 -17.83 -32.62
C LEU A 649 13.36 -17.76 -31.66
N ARG A 650 14.38 -16.93 -31.97
CA ARG A 650 15.50 -16.63 -31.06
C ARG A 650 15.00 -16.07 -29.73
N ASN A 651 14.11 -15.07 -29.75
CA ASN A 651 13.54 -14.48 -28.53
C ASN A 651 12.81 -15.54 -27.68
N ALA A 652 11.99 -16.38 -28.29
CA ALA A 652 11.27 -17.45 -27.59
C ALA A 652 12.23 -18.43 -26.89
N TYR A 653 13.32 -18.84 -27.56
CA TYR A 653 14.37 -19.66 -26.95
C TYR A 653 15.07 -18.93 -25.81
N CYS A 654 15.51 -17.68 -26.00
CA CYS A 654 16.10 -16.87 -24.92
C CYS A 654 15.20 -16.82 -23.68
N GLN A 655 13.90 -16.62 -23.87
CA GLN A 655 12.92 -16.59 -22.78
C GLN A 655 12.78 -17.95 -22.07
N LEU A 656 12.77 -19.06 -22.81
CA LEU A 656 12.72 -20.41 -22.24
C LEU A 656 13.95 -20.68 -21.35
N PHE A 657 15.16 -20.38 -21.84
CA PHE A 657 16.39 -20.59 -21.06
C PHE A 657 16.45 -19.66 -19.85
N ASN A 658 16.09 -18.38 -20.00
CA ASN A 658 16.06 -17.46 -18.88
C ASN A 658 15.09 -17.91 -17.79
N GLU A 659 13.89 -18.38 -18.15
CA GLU A 659 12.93 -18.91 -17.18
C GLU A 659 13.41 -20.22 -16.54
N THR A 660 14.07 -21.09 -17.32
CA THR A 660 14.70 -22.32 -16.81
C THR A 660 15.78 -22.00 -15.78
N ILE A 661 16.68 -21.05 -16.06
CA ILE A 661 17.74 -20.62 -15.14
C ILE A 661 17.14 -19.96 -13.90
N LYS A 662 16.10 -19.14 -14.07
CA LYS A 662 15.37 -18.50 -12.96
C LYS A 662 14.70 -19.52 -12.04
N THR A 663 14.04 -20.53 -12.61
CA THR A 663 13.31 -21.57 -11.86
C THR A 663 14.26 -22.52 -11.15
N LEU A 664 15.37 -22.91 -11.79
CA LEU A 664 16.28 -23.93 -11.28
C LEU A 664 17.35 -23.36 -10.33
N GLY A 665 17.71 -22.08 -10.50
CA GLY A 665 18.57 -21.32 -9.57
C GLY A 665 19.84 -22.06 -9.15
N ASN A 666 19.98 -22.32 -7.84
CA ASN A 666 21.18 -22.93 -7.25
C ASN A 666 21.35 -24.44 -7.52
N ASN A 667 20.34 -25.09 -8.12
CA ASN A 667 20.31 -26.55 -8.29
C ASN A 667 20.86 -27.01 -9.66
N LEU A 668 21.49 -26.09 -10.40
CA LEU A 668 22.15 -26.37 -11.67
C LEU A 668 23.60 -26.84 -11.46
N ALA A 669 24.06 -27.80 -12.25
CA ALA A 669 25.44 -28.27 -12.22
C ALA A 669 26.39 -27.24 -12.88
N ASP A 670 27.62 -27.13 -12.36
CA ASP A 670 28.56 -26.06 -12.72
C ASP A 670 28.96 -26.05 -14.22
N GLY A 671 28.99 -27.20 -14.89
CA GLY A 671 29.37 -27.30 -16.31
C GLY A 671 28.23 -27.13 -17.32
N GLN A 672 26.97 -27.15 -16.86
CA GLN A 672 25.79 -27.21 -17.72
C GLN A 672 25.33 -25.82 -18.20
N LEU A 673 25.53 -24.80 -17.36
CA LEU A 673 25.16 -23.42 -17.65
C LEU A 673 26.11 -22.74 -18.66
N SER A 674 27.41 -23.04 -18.60
CA SER A 674 28.43 -22.34 -19.40
C SER A 674 28.21 -22.53 -20.90
N GLY A 675 27.87 -23.74 -21.35
CA GLY A 675 27.66 -24.04 -22.77
C GLY A 675 26.45 -23.32 -23.40
N VAL A 676 25.38 -23.14 -22.63
CA VAL A 676 24.18 -22.39 -23.07
C VAL A 676 24.52 -20.90 -23.19
N VAL A 677 25.09 -20.35 -22.12
CA VAL A 677 25.48 -18.93 -22.01
C VAL A 677 26.47 -18.53 -23.10
N ASP A 678 27.44 -19.40 -23.42
CA ASP A 678 28.42 -19.16 -24.48
C ASP A 678 27.79 -19.14 -25.88
N SER A 679 26.84 -20.04 -26.16
CA SER A 679 26.15 -20.09 -27.46
C SER A 679 25.35 -18.81 -27.74
N PHE A 680 24.75 -18.20 -26.72
CA PHE A 680 24.08 -16.91 -26.87
C PHE A 680 25.05 -15.72 -26.91
N PHE A 681 26.25 -15.84 -26.35
CA PHE A 681 27.28 -14.81 -26.45
C PHE A 681 27.79 -14.62 -27.87
N GLU A 682 27.96 -15.70 -28.64
CA GLU A 682 28.36 -15.60 -30.06
C GLU A 682 27.37 -14.76 -30.89
N VAL A 683 26.10 -14.70 -30.47
CA VAL A 683 25.06 -13.93 -31.17
C VAL A 683 24.94 -12.51 -30.64
N TYR A 684 24.64 -12.35 -29.35
CA TYR A 684 24.34 -11.04 -28.77
C TYR A 684 25.57 -10.29 -28.27
N GLY A 685 26.66 -11.01 -27.98
CA GLY A 685 27.94 -10.43 -27.59
C GLY A 685 28.74 -9.90 -28.77
N GLU A 686 28.90 -10.71 -29.83
CA GLU A 686 29.69 -10.34 -31.01
C GLU A 686 28.96 -9.34 -31.93
N HIS A 687 27.64 -9.48 -32.07
CA HIS A 687 26.79 -8.58 -32.90
C HIS A 687 26.05 -7.50 -32.09
N PHE A 688 26.52 -7.20 -30.87
CA PHE A 688 25.90 -6.22 -29.97
C PHE A 688 25.62 -4.87 -30.64
N ASP A 689 26.62 -4.33 -31.34
CA ASP A 689 26.52 -3.01 -31.98
C ASP A 689 25.53 -3.02 -33.16
N ASP A 690 25.40 -4.15 -33.86
CA ASP A 690 24.50 -4.31 -35.00
C ASP A 690 23.04 -4.39 -34.53
N VAL A 691 22.79 -5.18 -33.47
CA VAL A 691 21.46 -5.29 -32.83
C VAL A 691 20.99 -3.94 -32.29
N ILE A 692 21.89 -3.17 -31.69
CA ILE A 692 21.53 -1.85 -31.15
C ILE A 692 21.24 -0.84 -32.27
N LYS A 693 22.06 -0.83 -33.32
CA LYS A 693 21.86 0.08 -34.46
C LYS A 693 20.63 -0.27 -35.29
N SER A 694 20.19 -1.52 -35.28
CA SER A 694 18.99 -1.95 -36.02
C SER A 694 17.73 -1.25 -35.50
N GLY A 695 17.70 -0.89 -34.21
CA GLY A 695 16.53 -0.32 -33.55
C GLY A 695 15.33 -1.27 -33.50
N ASP A 696 15.54 -2.56 -33.79
CA ASP A 696 14.46 -3.54 -33.81
C ASP A 696 14.03 -3.89 -32.39
N LYS A 697 12.76 -3.65 -32.09
CA LYS A 697 12.21 -3.86 -30.75
C LYS A 697 12.40 -5.30 -30.24
N ILE A 698 12.22 -6.30 -31.10
CA ILE A 698 12.29 -7.72 -30.68
C ILE A 698 13.73 -8.15 -30.46
N GLU A 699 14.66 -7.65 -31.27
CA GLU A 699 16.09 -7.91 -31.03
C GLU A 699 16.59 -7.21 -29.76
N CYS A 700 16.13 -5.98 -29.49
CA CYS A 700 16.39 -5.30 -28.21
C CYS A 700 15.79 -6.05 -27.01
N GLU A 701 14.55 -6.54 -27.11
CA GLU A 701 13.93 -7.39 -26.07
C GLU A 701 14.73 -8.67 -25.85
N SER A 702 15.18 -9.32 -26.92
CA SER A 702 16.01 -10.53 -26.83
C SER A 702 17.36 -10.25 -26.17
N LEU A 703 17.97 -9.10 -26.50
CA LEU A 703 19.20 -8.64 -25.86
C LEU A 703 18.99 -8.37 -24.36
N CYS A 704 17.86 -7.77 -23.96
CA CYS A 704 17.51 -7.61 -22.55
C CYS A 704 17.44 -8.96 -21.82
N VAL A 705 16.70 -9.91 -22.39
CA VAL A 705 16.53 -11.25 -21.82
C VAL A 705 17.88 -11.96 -21.70
N TYR A 706 18.76 -11.79 -22.70
CA TYR A 706 20.12 -12.30 -22.67
C TYR A 706 20.96 -11.69 -21.55
N ILE A 707 20.97 -10.35 -21.41
CA ILE A 707 21.70 -9.67 -20.32
C ILE A 707 21.18 -10.14 -18.95
N ALA A 708 19.86 -10.29 -18.80
CA ALA A 708 19.25 -10.77 -17.57
C ALA A 708 19.63 -12.24 -17.27
N MET A 709 19.68 -13.09 -18.29
CA MET A 709 20.17 -14.47 -18.17
C MET A 709 21.64 -14.50 -17.73
N PHE A 710 22.48 -13.65 -18.32
CA PHE A 710 23.88 -13.47 -17.95
C PHE A 710 24.04 -12.97 -16.51
N SER A 711 23.23 -12.01 -16.08
CA SER A 711 23.21 -11.51 -14.69
C SER A 711 22.86 -12.63 -13.70
N ARG A 712 21.83 -13.43 -13.99
CA ARG A 712 21.44 -14.58 -13.15
C ARG A 712 22.55 -15.62 -13.04
N PHE A 713 23.25 -15.91 -14.14
CA PHE A 713 24.42 -16.78 -14.14
C PHE A 713 25.53 -16.24 -13.22
N VAL A 714 25.86 -14.95 -13.33
CA VAL A 714 26.86 -14.31 -12.46
C VAL A 714 26.42 -14.36 -10.99
N GLN A 715 25.15 -14.07 -10.68
CA GLN A 715 24.63 -14.11 -9.30
C GLN A 715 24.73 -15.51 -8.69
N PHE A 716 24.47 -16.57 -9.47
CA PHE A 716 24.66 -17.95 -9.05
C PHE A 716 26.14 -18.22 -8.70
N SER A 717 27.05 -17.85 -9.61
CA SER A 717 28.50 -18.02 -9.44
C SER A 717 29.03 -17.25 -8.23
N VAL A 718 28.59 -16.00 -8.03
CA VAL A 718 28.89 -15.20 -6.84
C VAL A 718 28.43 -15.97 -5.61
N ARG A 719 27.13 -16.26 -5.45
CA ARG A 719 26.59 -16.89 -4.24
C ARG A 719 27.28 -18.20 -3.86
N LYS A 720 27.65 -19.04 -4.83
CA LYS A 720 28.25 -20.36 -4.57
C LYS A 720 29.73 -20.29 -4.21
N TYR A 721 30.46 -19.28 -4.71
CA TYR A 721 31.93 -19.21 -4.58
C TYR A 721 32.46 -17.93 -3.91
N VAL A 722 31.61 -17.07 -3.29
CA VAL A 722 32.01 -15.79 -2.64
C VAL A 722 33.26 -15.92 -1.75
N ASN A 723 33.40 -17.03 -1.03
CA ASN A 723 34.45 -17.23 -0.02
C ASN A 723 35.55 -18.22 -0.43
N ASN A 724 35.50 -18.76 -1.66
CA ASN A 724 36.47 -19.73 -2.17
C ASN A 724 36.65 -19.56 -3.69
N PHE A 725 37.08 -18.37 -4.09
CA PHE A 725 37.30 -18.03 -5.50
C PHE A 725 38.33 -18.96 -6.17
N ASP A 726 39.36 -19.36 -5.42
CA ASP A 726 40.37 -20.35 -5.85
C ASP A 726 39.79 -21.76 -6.10
N GLY A 727 38.58 -22.03 -5.60
CA GLY A 727 37.84 -23.28 -5.81
C GLY A 727 36.78 -23.21 -6.93
N MET A 728 36.70 -22.11 -7.67
CA MET A 728 35.77 -21.96 -8.79
C MET A 728 36.23 -22.83 -9.98
N PRO A 729 35.33 -23.63 -10.60
CA PRO A 729 35.63 -24.32 -11.86
C PRO A 729 36.17 -23.37 -12.93
N ILE A 730 37.20 -23.79 -13.65
CA ILE A 730 37.91 -22.94 -14.64
C ILE A 730 36.95 -22.42 -15.71
N GLU A 731 36.01 -23.25 -16.15
CA GLU A 731 35.02 -22.89 -17.17
C GLU A 731 34.07 -21.77 -16.68
N LEU A 732 33.65 -21.83 -15.40
CA LEU A 732 32.82 -20.78 -14.79
C LEU A 732 33.60 -19.48 -14.60
N LEU A 733 34.88 -19.58 -14.21
CA LEU A 733 35.77 -18.43 -14.06
C LEU A 733 35.96 -17.73 -15.41
N GLN A 734 36.31 -18.48 -16.46
CA GLN A 734 36.49 -17.95 -17.82
C GLN A 734 35.22 -17.27 -18.35
N MET A 735 34.06 -17.88 -18.14
CA MET A 735 32.78 -17.26 -18.55
C MET A 735 32.44 -16.00 -17.76
N SER A 736 32.76 -15.97 -16.46
CA SER A 736 32.58 -14.79 -15.63
C SER A 736 33.54 -13.65 -16.03
N GLU A 737 34.77 -13.98 -16.43
CA GLU A 737 35.72 -13.01 -16.99
C GLU A 737 35.29 -12.51 -18.37
N LYS A 738 34.75 -13.38 -19.22
CA LYS A 738 34.16 -13.01 -20.52
C LYS A 738 32.98 -12.06 -20.33
N ALA A 739 32.12 -12.34 -19.35
CA ALA A 739 31.03 -11.47 -18.94
C ALA A 739 31.53 -10.11 -18.43
N PHE A 740 32.58 -10.11 -17.61
CA PHE A 740 33.23 -8.90 -17.11
C PHE A 740 33.72 -8.01 -18.25
N MET A 741 34.46 -8.57 -19.20
CA MET A 741 34.98 -7.83 -20.35
C MET A 741 33.85 -7.28 -21.23
N PHE A 742 32.81 -8.07 -21.49
CA PHE A 742 31.64 -7.62 -22.24
C PHE A 742 30.91 -6.46 -21.55
N CYS A 743 30.73 -6.53 -20.23
CA CYS A 743 30.08 -5.46 -19.47
C CYS A 743 30.90 -4.17 -19.48
N MET A 744 32.21 -4.28 -19.30
CA MET A 744 33.11 -3.12 -19.29
C MET A 744 33.23 -2.44 -20.66
N ASP A 745 33.27 -3.22 -21.75
CA ASP A 745 33.41 -2.68 -23.11
C ASP A 745 32.06 -2.28 -23.74
N LYS A 746 31.12 -3.22 -23.85
CA LYS A 746 29.87 -3.03 -24.62
C LYS A 746 28.79 -2.35 -23.78
N LEU A 747 28.48 -2.87 -22.60
CA LEU A 747 27.45 -2.27 -21.73
C LEU A 747 27.89 -0.93 -21.16
N GLY A 748 29.18 -0.75 -20.87
CA GLY A 748 29.75 0.54 -20.46
C GLY A 748 29.55 1.64 -21.50
N LYS A 749 29.78 1.32 -22.79
CA LYS A 749 29.48 2.24 -23.90
C LYS A 749 27.98 2.49 -24.01
N LEU A 750 27.14 1.46 -23.87
CA LEU A 750 25.68 1.60 -23.90
C LEU A 750 25.20 2.55 -22.81
N LEU A 751 25.60 2.31 -21.55
CA LEU A 751 25.22 3.16 -20.41
C LEU A 751 25.69 4.59 -20.58
N SER A 752 26.73 4.86 -21.39
CA SER A 752 27.21 6.21 -21.69
C SER A 752 26.36 6.98 -22.72
N SER A 753 25.43 6.35 -23.44
CA SER A 753 24.52 6.96 -24.42
C SER A 753 23.07 7.06 -23.91
N ASP A 754 22.27 7.97 -24.46
CA ASP A 754 20.90 8.29 -24.00
C ASP A 754 19.80 7.69 -24.91
N LEU A 755 20.14 6.69 -25.73
CA LEU A 755 19.32 6.21 -26.85
C LEU A 755 18.51 4.92 -26.56
N TYR A 756 18.36 4.48 -25.30
CA TYR A 756 17.94 3.11 -24.99
C TYR A 756 16.74 3.01 -24.04
N THR A 757 16.08 1.85 -24.04
CA THR A 757 14.94 1.60 -23.15
C THR A 757 15.42 1.40 -21.72
N THR A 758 14.58 1.81 -20.74
CA THR A 758 14.88 1.70 -19.32
C THR A 758 15.24 0.26 -18.90
N GLU A 759 14.61 -0.75 -19.50
CA GLU A 759 14.84 -2.16 -19.16
C GLU A 759 16.27 -2.62 -19.46
N VAL A 760 16.84 -2.25 -20.62
CA VAL A 760 18.24 -2.56 -20.96
C VAL A 760 19.18 -1.90 -19.95
N VAL A 761 18.88 -0.66 -19.57
CA VAL A 761 19.68 0.13 -18.62
C VAL A 761 19.66 -0.52 -17.23
N ILE A 762 18.48 -0.93 -16.75
CA ILE A 762 18.31 -1.64 -15.46
C ILE A 762 19.12 -2.93 -15.43
N GLU A 763 19.00 -3.79 -16.44
CA GLU A 763 19.70 -5.08 -16.49
C GLU A 763 21.23 -4.87 -16.62
N SER A 764 21.65 -3.84 -17.37
CA SER A 764 23.07 -3.48 -17.51
C SER A 764 23.68 -2.99 -16.20
N TYR A 765 22.97 -2.15 -15.44
CA TYR A 765 23.43 -1.76 -14.10
C TYR A 765 23.49 -2.95 -13.15
N THR A 766 22.47 -3.82 -13.18
CA THR A 766 22.38 -5.01 -12.34
C THR A 766 23.60 -5.92 -12.52
N ILE A 767 23.90 -6.33 -13.75
CA ILE A 767 25.05 -7.21 -14.03
C ILE A 767 26.39 -6.53 -13.70
N LEU A 768 26.53 -5.23 -13.94
CA LEU A 768 27.76 -4.50 -13.64
C LEU A 768 28.07 -4.51 -12.13
N PHE A 769 27.06 -4.29 -11.28
CA PHE A 769 27.25 -4.33 -9.83
C PHE A 769 27.52 -5.75 -9.33
N ASP A 770 26.83 -6.76 -9.86
CA ASP A 770 27.06 -8.18 -9.51
C ASP A 770 28.51 -8.60 -9.83
N LEU A 771 29.00 -8.23 -11.02
CA LEU A 771 30.38 -8.47 -11.44
C LEU A 771 31.40 -7.68 -10.62
N THR A 772 31.08 -6.43 -10.25
CA THR A 772 31.94 -5.61 -9.39
C THR A 772 32.06 -6.23 -7.98
N GLU A 773 30.99 -6.82 -7.46
CA GLU A 773 31.02 -7.57 -6.20
C GLU A 773 31.88 -8.84 -6.32
N MET A 774 31.73 -9.57 -7.42
CA MET A 774 32.48 -10.80 -7.71
C MET A 774 34.00 -10.55 -7.81
N PHE A 775 34.38 -9.57 -8.62
CA PHE A 775 35.77 -9.23 -8.92
C PHE A 775 36.30 -8.07 -8.07
N ALA A 776 35.73 -7.85 -6.87
CA ALA A 776 36.02 -6.70 -6.03
C ALA A 776 37.53 -6.51 -5.76
N GLU A 777 38.29 -7.60 -5.55
CA GLU A 777 39.73 -7.55 -5.32
C GLU A 777 40.51 -7.05 -6.54
N LYS A 778 40.10 -7.45 -7.74
CA LYS A 778 40.67 -6.97 -9.00
C LYS A 778 40.29 -5.52 -9.24
N VAL A 779 39.00 -5.19 -9.09
CA VAL A 779 38.46 -3.85 -9.29
C VAL A 779 39.11 -2.85 -8.33
N MET A 780 39.25 -3.16 -7.04
CA MET A 780 39.77 -2.20 -6.05
C MET A 780 41.24 -1.80 -6.29
N THR A 781 42.02 -2.65 -6.96
CA THR A 781 43.44 -2.39 -7.27
C THR A 781 43.67 -1.67 -8.59
N ASP A 782 42.71 -1.73 -9.51
CA ASP A 782 42.81 -1.14 -10.85
C ASP A 782 42.13 0.24 -10.90
N GLN A 783 42.92 1.29 -11.11
CA GLN A 783 42.43 2.66 -11.15
C GLN A 783 41.39 2.87 -12.26
N GLU A 784 41.57 2.29 -13.44
CA GLU A 784 40.67 2.50 -14.58
C GLU A 784 39.30 1.89 -14.30
N LEU A 785 39.28 0.68 -13.74
CA LEU A 785 38.05 -0.01 -13.36
C LEU A 785 37.30 0.72 -12.23
N VAL A 786 38.00 1.21 -11.20
CA VAL A 786 37.33 2.01 -10.16
C VAL A 786 36.76 3.30 -10.75
N MET A 787 37.52 4.01 -11.58
CA MET A 787 37.04 5.26 -12.18
C MET A 787 35.87 5.05 -13.14
N PHE A 788 35.86 3.93 -13.87
CA PHE A 788 34.71 3.50 -14.65
C PHE A 788 33.48 3.30 -13.74
N GLY A 789 33.62 2.54 -12.64
CA GLY A 789 32.53 2.33 -11.68
C GLY A 789 31.99 3.64 -11.09
N VAL A 790 32.88 4.58 -10.73
CA VAL A 790 32.50 5.93 -10.28
C VAL A 790 31.69 6.67 -11.35
N ASN A 791 32.12 6.64 -12.60
CA ASN A 791 31.40 7.28 -13.71
C ASN A 791 30.00 6.69 -13.87
N MET A 792 29.85 5.37 -13.75
CA MET A 792 28.57 4.69 -13.86
C MET A 792 27.64 5.03 -12.69
N ILE A 793 28.15 5.11 -11.45
CA ILE A 793 27.38 5.56 -10.27
C ILE A 793 26.89 7.01 -10.48
N VAL A 794 27.80 7.90 -10.88
CA VAL A 794 27.47 9.31 -11.14
C VAL A 794 26.39 9.45 -12.23
N LYS A 795 26.52 8.71 -13.34
CA LYS A 795 25.51 8.75 -14.40
C LYS A 795 24.18 8.16 -13.96
N GLY A 796 24.21 7.08 -13.16
CA GLY A 796 23.01 6.43 -12.64
C GLY A 796 22.21 7.32 -11.69
N ILE A 797 22.90 8.05 -10.82
CA ILE A 797 22.27 9.04 -9.91
C ILE A 797 21.66 10.21 -10.68
N LYS A 798 22.23 10.59 -11.83
CA LYS A 798 21.72 11.66 -12.69
C LYS A 798 20.64 11.21 -13.68
N ASN A 799 20.24 9.94 -13.67
CA ASN A 799 19.24 9.44 -14.60
C ASN A 799 17.86 10.06 -14.31
N GLU A 800 17.08 10.34 -15.36
CA GLU A 800 15.72 10.89 -15.24
C GLU A 800 14.73 9.85 -14.71
N ASP A 801 14.97 8.56 -14.98
CA ASP A 801 14.12 7.47 -14.52
C ASP A 801 14.41 7.09 -13.06
N MET A 802 13.39 7.25 -12.21
CA MET A 802 13.47 6.97 -10.77
C MET A 802 13.82 5.51 -10.46
N SER A 803 13.40 4.57 -11.31
CA SER A 803 13.69 3.13 -11.11
C SER A 803 15.20 2.85 -11.20
N VAL A 804 15.89 3.52 -12.11
CA VAL A 804 17.35 3.41 -12.29
C VAL A 804 18.08 4.05 -11.11
N VAL A 805 17.67 5.24 -10.67
CA VAL A 805 18.28 5.91 -9.51
C VAL A 805 18.18 5.03 -8.26
N ARG A 806 16.99 4.48 -7.99
CA ARG A 806 16.76 3.56 -6.86
C ARG A 806 17.65 2.33 -6.92
N LEU A 807 17.71 1.66 -8.09
CA LEU A 807 18.56 0.49 -8.30
C LEU A 807 20.02 0.81 -8.00
N VAL A 808 20.55 1.91 -8.54
CA VAL A 808 21.96 2.29 -8.37
C VAL A 808 22.27 2.60 -6.90
N VAL A 809 21.39 3.34 -6.21
CA VAL A 809 21.55 3.63 -4.78
C VAL A 809 21.56 2.33 -3.96
N GLU A 810 20.57 1.45 -4.18
CA GLU A 810 20.48 0.16 -3.47
C GLU A 810 21.72 -0.70 -3.70
N ARG A 811 22.19 -0.80 -4.94
CA ARG A 811 23.37 -1.61 -5.29
C ARG A 811 24.67 -1.03 -4.73
N VAL A 812 24.82 0.29 -4.68
CA VAL A 812 25.96 0.95 -4.00
C VAL A 812 25.95 0.65 -2.50
N GLU A 813 24.79 0.74 -1.85
CA GLU A 813 24.65 0.40 -0.43
C GLU A 813 25.00 -1.07 -0.18
N GLN A 814 24.47 -2.00 -0.97
CA GLN A 814 24.78 -3.43 -0.86
C GLN A 814 26.27 -3.72 -1.06
N LEU A 815 26.88 -3.15 -2.09
CA LEU A 815 28.31 -3.32 -2.36
C LEU A 815 29.16 -2.73 -1.22
N ASN A 816 28.74 -1.60 -0.64
CA ASN A 816 29.41 -1.03 0.51
C ASN A 816 29.28 -1.90 1.78
N MET A 817 28.09 -2.43 2.06
CA MET A 817 27.88 -3.34 3.20
C MET A 817 28.75 -4.60 3.10
N LYS A 818 28.87 -5.17 1.90
CA LYS A 818 29.59 -6.44 1.69
C LYS A 818 31.09 -6.27 1.50
N LYS A 819 31.54 -5.24 0.77
CA LYS A 819 32.93 -5.07 0.34
C LYS A 819 33.58 -3.76 0.82
N ARG A 820 32.86 -2.94 1.61
CA ARG A 820 33.31 -1.63 2.11
C ARG A 820 33.84 -0.73 0.99
N MET A 821 33.09 -0.64 -0.10
CA MET A 821 33.43 0.11 -1.32
C MET A 821 33.93 1.53 -1.04
N PHE A 822 33.32 2.23 -0.07
CA PHE A 822 33.75 3.59 0.27
C PHE A 822 35.18 3.64 0.85
N LYS A 823 35.71 2.54 1.38
CA LYS A 823 37.10 2.48 1.86
C LYS A 823 38.13 2.21 0.76
N TRP A 824 37.70 1.98 -0.48
CA TRP A 824 38.63 1.76 -1.59
C TRP A 824 39.36 3.06 -1.94
N ASP A 825 40.68 2.99 -2.17
CA ASP A 825 41.52 4.19 -2.28
C ASP A 825 41.11 5.14 -3.42
N TYR A 826 40.75 4.61 -4.58
CA TYR A 826 40.32 5.42 -5.71
C TYR A 826 38.88 5.94 -5.56
N ILE A 827 37.98 5.20 -4.89
CA ILE A 827 36.64 5.69 -4.52
C ILE A 827 36.75 6.86 -3.54
N ARG A 828 37.66 6.78 -2.56
CA ARG A 828 37.94 7.86 -1.61
C ARG A 828 38.38 9.14 -2.33
N LYS A 829 39.18 9.04 -3.40
CA LYS A 829 39.58 10.19 -4.23
C LYS A 829 38.43 10.75 -5.07
N ALA A 830 37.50 9.91 -5.52
CA ALA A 830 36.33 10.31 -6.30
C ALA A 830 35.13 10.78 -5.45
N SER A 831 35.25 10.72 -4.14
CA SER A 831 34.15 10.92 -3.20
C SER A 831 33.52 12.32 -3.28
N THR A 832 34.31 13.38 -3.48
CA THR A 832 33.81 14.74 -3.70
C THR A 832 32.87 14.82 -4.90
N ARG A 833 33.19 14.10 -5.99
CA ARG A 833 32.35 14.07 -7.20
C ARG A 833 31.03 13.33 -6.99
N ILE A 834 31.04 12.23 -6.24
CA ILE A 834 29.82 11.48 -5.89
C ILE A 834 28.92 12.34 -5.00
N VAL A 835 29.47 12.93 -3.93
CA VAL A 835 28.71 13.79 -3.01
C VAL A 835 28.13 15.02 -3.72
N PHE A 836 28.92 15.68 -4.57
CA PHE A 836 28.46 16.80 -5.41
C PHE A 836 27.30 16.37 -6.31
N THR A 837 27.42 15.23 -6.98
CA THR A 837 26.37 14.71 -7.86
C THR A 837 25.08 14.41 -7.09
N VAL A 838 25.18 13.75 -5.94
CA VAL A 838 23.99 13.44 -5.12
C VAL A 838 23.29 14.73 -4.67
N LEU A 839 24.04 15.69 -4.13
CA LEU A 839 23.47 16.95 -3.63
C LEU A 839 22.83 17.79 -4.75
N THR A 840 23.48 17.89 -5.91
CA THR A 840 22.93 18.62 -7.07
C THR A 840 21.68 17.95 -7.63
N THR A 841 21.68 16.61 -7.78
CA THR A 841 20.48 15.88 -8.18
C THR A 841 19.32 16.07 -7.20
N MET A 842 19.57 16.07 -5.89
CA MET A 842 18.53 16.30 -4.87
C MET A 842 17.93 17.71 -4.93
N ILE A 843 18.75 18.72 -5.30
CA ILE A 843 18.32 20.11 -5.52
C ILE A 843 17.47 20.22 -6.79
N GLU A 844 17.83 19.50 -7.84
CA GLU A 844 17.16 19.55 -9.15
C GLU A 844 15.89 18.68 -9.22
N ASN A 845 15.85 17.56 -8.49
CA ASN A 845 14.76 16.60 -8.51
C ASN A 845 14.45 16.05 -7.10
N HIS A 846 13.32 16.46 -6.54
CA HIS A 846 12.91 16.06 -5.18
C HIS A 846 12.35 14.63 -5.08
N ASN A 847 12.10 13.93 -6.20
CA ASN A 847 11.38 12.66 -6.17
C ASN A 847 12.19 11.50 -5.56
N ASN A 848 13.53 11.58 -5.57
CA ASN A 848 14.45 10.56 -5.02
C ASN A 848 15.15 11.02 -3.72
N PHE A 849 14.56 11.99 -3.01
CA PHE A 849 15.21 12.65 -1.88
C PHE A 849 15.59 11.67 -0.76
N GLU A 850 14.72 10.72 -0.41
CA GLU A 850 14.95 9.83 0.74
C GLU A 850 16.07 8.83 0.48
N GLU A 851 16.08 8.21 -0.71
CA GLU A 851 17.08 7.24 -1.14
C GLU A 851 18.47 7.90 -1.26
N LEU A 852 18.54 9.08 -1.88
CA LEU A 852 19.79 9.85 -2.00
C LEU A 852 20.29 10.39 -0.65
N ALA A 853 19.39 10.81 0.24
CA ALA A 853 19.75 11.23 1.59
C ALA A 853 20.35 10.08 2.40
N LYS A 854 19.79 8.88 2.27
CA LYS A 854 20.30 7.67 2.95
C LYS A 854 21.71 7.32 2.47
N LEU A 855 21.96 7.36 1.15
CA LEU A 855 23.28 7.14 0.58
C LEU A 855 24.34 8.12 1.15
N LEU A 856 24.01 9.42 1.23
CA LEU A 856 24.90 10.42 1.83
C LEU A 856 25.15 10.19 3.32
N PHE A 857 24.14 9.72 4.05
CA PHE A 857 24.27 9.41 5.46
C PHE A 857 25.23 8.22 5.68
N ASP A 858 25.08 7.14 4.92
CA ASP A 858 25.95 5.97 5.02
C ASP A 858 27.38 6.29 4.58
N PHE A 859 27.54 7.08 3.52
CA PHE A 859 28.83 7.65 3.12
C PHE A 859 29.49 8.44 4.27
N SER A 860 28.73 9.30 4.97
CA SER A 860 29.26 10.15 6.03
C SER A 860 29.80 9.39 7.24
N LYS A 861 29.25 8.20 7.52
CA LYS A 861 29.70 7.34 8.63
C LYS A 861 31.02 6.64 8.35
N GLU A 862 31.28 6.31 7.09
CA GLU A 862 32.40 5.45 6.73
C GLU A 862 33.65 6.21 6.25
N GLN A 863 33.50 7.49 5.89
CA GLN A 863 34.59 8.31 5.38
C GLN A 863 35.22 9.20 6.46
N PRO A 864 36.51 9.02 6.80
CA PRO A 864 37.20 9.84 7.80
C PRO A 864 37.20 11.34 7.47
N ASN A 865 37.17 11.68 6.18
CA ASN A 865 37.23 13.05 5.68
C ASN A 865 35.86 13.56 5.18
N ALA A 866 34.75 12.88 5.52
CA ALA A 866 33.40 13.26 5.06
C ALA A 866 33.13 14.75 5.26
N LYS A 867 33.50 15.30 6.42
CA LYS A 867 33.33 16.72 6.75
C LYS A 867 34.02 17.65 5.73
N ALA A 868 35.30 17.41 5.43
CA ALA A 868 36.05 18.24 4.50
C ALA A 868 35.47 18.15 3.08
N ILE A 869 34.99 16.96 2.69
CA ILE A 869 34.33 16.75 1.41
C ILE A 869 33.00 17.52 1.33
N PHE A 870 32.17 17.45 2.38
CA PHE A 870 30.93 18.22 2.43
C PHE A 870 31.20 19.73 2.43
N GLU A 871 32.21 20.21 3.16
CA GLU A 871 32.62 21.62 3.15
C GLU A 871 33.02 22.09 1.74
N GLU A 872 33.84 21.30 1.04
CA GLU A 872 34.29 21.59 -0.33
C GLU A 872 33.12 21.61 -1.33
N VAL A 873 32.24 20.61 -1.27
CA VAL A 873 31.07 20.52 -2.16
C VAL A 873 30.08 21.65 -1.90
N LEU A 874 29.79 21.95 -0.63
CA LEU A 874 28.91 23.05 -0.26
C LEU A 874 29.50 24.40 -0.65
N TYR A 875 30.83 24.58 -0.54
CA TYR A 875 31.49 25.78 -1.03
C TYR A 875 31.29 25.95 -2.55
N THR A 876 31.45 24.86 -3.30
CA THR A 876 31.28 24.84 -4.77
C THR A 876 29.84 25.18 -5.19
N ILE A 877 28.84 24.55 -4.57
CA ILE A 877 27.41 24.86 -4.81
C ILE A 877 27.10 26.32 -4.42
N ASN A 878 27.70 26.81 -3.33
CA ASN A 878 27.46 28.16 -2.83
C ASN A 878 28.03 29.27 -3.74
N THR A 879 29.23 29.07 -4.31
CA THR A 879 29.80 30.01 -5.28
C THR A 879 28.94 30.14 -6.55
N GLU A 880 28.12 29.14 -6.85
CA GLU A 880 27.19 29.15 -7.99
C GLU A 880 25.78 29.66 -7.60
N GLU A 881 25.36 29.59 -6.32
CA GLU A 881 23.94 29.74 -5.92
C GLU A 881 23.61 30.69 -4.75
N GLY A 882 24.59 31.37 -4.13
CA GLY A 882 24.33 32.49 -3.21
C GLY A 882 23.71 32.14 -1.85
N VAL A 883 24.09 31.01 -1.25
CA VAL A 883 23.66 30.58 0.09
C VAL A 883 24.39 31.36 1.20
N PRO A 884 23.68 31.94 2.19
CA PRO A 884 24.31 32.67 3.29
C PRO A 884 25.31 31.82 4.09
N GLU A 885 26.48 32.38 4.40
CA GLU A 885 27.59 31.72 5.13
C GLU A 885 27.17 31.10 6.48
N LYS A 886 26.15 31.69 7.12
CA LYS A 886 25.58 31.20 8.39
C LYS A 886 24.84 29.86 8.24
N GLU A 887 24.11 29.65 7.14
CA GLU A 887 23.45 28.37 6.84
C GLU A 887 24.48 27.32 6.39
N ARG A 888 25.51 27.70 5.61
CA ARG A 888 26.65 26.83 5.29
C ARG A 888 27.29 26.24 6.55
N ASN A 889 27.67 27.10 7.48
CA ASN A 889 28.33 26.68 8.72
C ASN A 889 27.38 25.84 9.60
N ARG A 890 26.08 26.14 9.61
CA ARG A 890 25.06 25.35 10.31
C ARG A 890 24.93 23.94 9.75
N ILE A 891 24.91 23.80 8.42
CA ILE A 891 24.80 22.51 7.73
C ILE A 891 26.05 21.67 7.96
N VAL A 892 27.24 22.26 7.79
CA VAL A 892 28.55 21.61 8.05
C VAL A 892 28.67 21.13 9.51
N LEU A 893 28.16 21.90 10.48
CA LEU A 893 28.09 21.50 11.89
C LEU A 893 27.06 20.38 12.13
N LEU A 894 25.97 20.36 11.36
CA LEU A 894 24.93 19.35 11.47
C LEU A 894 25.38 18.00 10.90
N PHE A 895 26.27 17.95 9.90
CA PHE A 895 26.88 16.69 9.44
C PHE A 895 27.74 15.95 10.49
N GLN A 896 27.97 16.53 11.68
CA GLN A 896 28.88 15.99 12.70
C GLN A 896 28.23 15.06 13.74
N ASN A 897 26.91 15.10 13.98
CA ASN A 897 26.30 14.49 15.19
C ASN A 897 24.84 14.00 15.05
N LEU A 898 24.39 13.56 13.87
CA LEU A 898 22.97 13.30 13.65
C LEU A 898 22.57 11.82 13.69
N THR A 899 21.46 11.55 14.36
CA THR A 899 20.63 10.37 14.11
C THR A 899 20.08 10.43 12.66
N PRO A 900 19.71 9.28 12.04
CA PRO A 900 19.18 9.27 10.68
C PRO A 900 18.03 10.26 10.44
N LYS A 901 17.13 10.40 11.43
CA LYS A 901 15.96 11.30 11.37
C LYS A 901 16.36 12.78 11.34
N SER A 902 17.36 13.17 12.13
CA SER A 902 17.79 14.56 12.22
C SER A 902 18.67 14.97 11.03
N PHE A 903 19.40 14.02 10.44
CA PHE A 903 20.13 14.18 9.16
C PHE A 903 19.16 14.46 8.02
N LEU A 904 18.16 13.59 7.85
CA LEU A 904 17.19 13.68 6.76
C LEU A 904 16.38 14.98 6.84
N ARG A 905 15.93 15.37 8.03
CA ARG A 905 15.22 16.65 8.24
C ARG A 905 16.07 17.87 7.88
N THR A 906 17.35 17.85 8.26
CA THR A 906 18.27 18.97 8.00
C THR A 906 18.58 19.08 6.52
N LEU A 907 18.91 17.97 5.88
CA LEU A 907 19.20 17.91 4.45
C LEU A 907 17.97 18.35 3.63
N LYS A 908 16.76 18.00 4.09
CA LYS A 908 15.50 18.39 3.44
C LYS A 908 15.28 19.90 3.52
N ASN A 909 15.54 20.49 4.68
CA ASN A 909 15.47 21.94 4.83
C ASN A 909 16.49 22.65 3.93
N PHE A 910 17.74 22.16 3.88
CA PHE A 910 18.76 22.73 3.00
C PHE A 910 18.38 22.66 1.52
N VAL A 911 17.99 21.47 1.03
CA VAL A 911 17.58 21.28 -0.37
C VAL A 911 16.41 22.20 -0.72
N ASN A 912 15.43 22.33 0.19
CA ASN A 912 14.33 23.27 0.01
C ASN A 912 14.81 24.74 -0.01
N ASP A 913 15.67 25.14 0.91
CA ASP A 913 16.17 26.52 1.01
C ASP A 913 17.00 26.91 -0.23
N VAL A 914 17.81 26.00 -0.75
CA VAL A 914 18.60 26.20 -1.98
C VAL A 914 17.73 26.20 -3.23
N ALA A 915 16.78 25.26 -3.36
CA ALA A 915 15.83 25.26 -4.47
C ALA A 915 14.96 26.53 -4.48
N ILE A 916 14.58 27.03 -3.29
CA ILE A 916 13.88 28.31 -3.13
C ILE A 916 14.78 29.48 -3.57
N ASN A 917 16.07 29.50 -3.22
CA ASN A 917 17.00 30.54 -3.64
C ASN A 917 17.30 30.51 -5.16
N ARG A 918 17.44 29.33 -5.79
CA ARG A 918 17.53 29.20 -7.27
C ARG A 918 16.32 29.84 -7.98
N SER A 919 15.13 29.72 -7.40
CA SER A 919 13.92 30.36 -7.95
C SER A 919 13.87 31.89 -7.74
N LEU A 920 14.67 32.42 -6.81
CA LEU A 920 14.78 33.85 -6.52
C LEU A 920 15.87 34.56 -7.35
N VAL A 921 16.94 33.85 -7.76
CA VAL A 921 18.05 34.41 -8.55
C VAL A 921 17.81 34.34 -10.06
N ASN A 922 16.97 33.40 -10.52
CA ASN A 922 16.54 33.30 -11.93
C ASN A 922 15.23 34.06 -12.24
N CYS A 923 14.80 34.98 -11.36
CA CYS A 923 13.73 35.97 -11.57
C CYS A 923 14.32 37.37 -11.41
#